data_AF-A0AA51YK96-F1
#
_entry.id   AF-A0AA51YK96-F1
#
_cell.length_a   1.000
_cell.length_b   1.000
_cell.length_c   1.000
_cell.angle_alpha   90.00
_cell.angle_beta   90.00
_cell.angle_gamma   90.00
#
_symmetry.space_group_name_H-M   'P 1'
#
loop_
_entity.id
_entity.type
_entity.pdbx_description
1 polymer ?
#
loop_
_entity_poly.entity_id
_entity_poly.type
_entity_poly.pdbx_seq_one_letter_code
_entity_poly.pdbx_strand_id
1 'polypeptide(L)'
;MVSEDLDLLNDDLSADRILSFVNVLKIVSKTDEFKEWMNTYHHLEVDDDIFVGYKFFMSVCIRGIINSVIYEDSLGLDEDFTFFRARFVGVDLEDIPNTCEKTIFIKSIWPISRQIKKAKNWEELHKSTEPINELIFLFDKFFEENISETEPLDKFECLKIVTIIYTHIFLNDTSEGIPHIYRLIPILKTDVKEQYMSKAYLGYVYTLQYLWFILLGEQIFKETSLKELHEAHILYSKDVAEEFKLPFELSELESVVQNQDIIDEDSLHFETLKKWFALDRFFGKINEEIVSPIKEELKIDLIFHPLLSVKPDYDKKLFEKILLKDKLSDPTYLKDYDNDKLTEKRLNYRFFWYDVNVLDSQEFTLFNGLPSFISTLLGTIESSKIFAQGDIVSVLKFKHPVEGAKIYDYSYAILIHASSGMGISDYSGWLVFYDCASDSGSSELLFLQAEDLINTFVEGSKIELQTEIVDKEEFKKYLLKKDVSSSSDELSLSEVKTKVDIFTADAKGKLFEYAFCNWLFEHHSIINSLIKFDVQVNNEQIDAYEEFEDRIELYECKVQLHTEKLDDIINQVQRKVKALPSDKKVIRNLVIYMPCSIKDKNELKKAKIYVHDDFKANIFERLNPESKKKLSLVLEFKINQITEKKPHYRF
;
A
#
# COMPACT_ATOMS: atom_id res chain seq x y z
N MET A 1 3.28 -26.22 -7.52
CA MET A 1 4.64 -26.79 -7.40
C MET A 1 5.71 -25.69 -7.53
N VAL A 2 5.51 -24.55 -6.84
CA VAL A 2 6.52 -23.46 -6.69
C VAL A 2 6.49 -22.97 -5.22
N SER A 3 5.90 -23.74 -4.30
CA SER A 3 5.65 -23.31 -2.91
C SER A 3 6.41 -24.13 -1.85
N GLU A 4 7.15 -25.17 -2.24
CA GLU A 4 7.88 -26.02 -1.27
C GLU A 4 9.38 -25.68 -1.19
N ASP A 5 9.91 -24.87 -2.13
CA ASP A 5 11.33 -24.46 -2.12
C ASP A 5 11.56 -23.06 -1.49
N LEU A 6 10.50 -22.38 -1.03
CA LEU A 6 10.60 -21.10 -0.29
C LEU A 6 10.74 -21.30 1.22
N ASP A 7 10.38 -22.48 1.74
CA ASP A 7 10.50 -22.84 3.16
C ASP A 7 11.92 -23.32 3.55
N LEU A 8 12.89 -23.22 2.64
CA LEU A 8 14.29 -23.62 2.84
C LEU A 8 15.29 -22.45 2.76
N LEU A 9 14.81 -21.21 2.68
CA LEU A 9 15.63 -20.03 3.00
C LEU A 9 15.68 -19.93 4.53
N ASN A 10 16.69 -20.60 5.09
CA ASN A 10 16.99 -20.72 6.51
C ASN A 10 16.60 -19.49 7.35
N ASP A 11 16.03 -19.81 8.52
CA ASP A 11 15.68 -19.01 9.70
C ASP A 11 16.78 -18.07 10.27
N ASP A 12 17.83 -17.77 9.51
CA ASP A 12 18.93 -16.92 9.96
C ASP A 12 18.55 -15.44 9.81
N LEU A 13 18.08 -14.85 10.91
CA LEU A 13 17.87 -13.42 11.04
C LEU A 13 19.20 -12.68 10.84
N SER A 14 19.40 -12.06 9.67
CA SER A 14 20.62 -11.29 9.33
C SER A 14 20.78 -10.07 10.23
N ALA A 15 21.95 -9.92 10.84
CA ALA A 15 22.34 -8.74 11.62
C ALA A 15 23.35 -7.84 10.88
N ASP A 16 23.69 -8.15 9.62
CA ASP A 16 24.76 -7.48 8.88
C ASP A 16 24.59 -5.96 8.84
N ARG A 17 23.40 -5.48 8.45
CA ARG A 17 23.15 -4.05 8.24
C ARG A 17 23.18 -3.28 9.55
N ILE A 18 22.45 -3.74 10.57
CA ILE A 18 22.41 -3.00 11.84
C ILE A 18 23.79 -2.93 12.49
N LEU A 19 24.54 -4.03 12.46
CA LEU A 19 25.90 -4.08 13.01
C LEU A 19 26.88 -3.25 12.17
N SER A 20 26.72 -3.20 10.85
CA SER A 20 27.53 -2.33 9.99
C SER A 20 27.40 -0.87 10.39
N PHE A 21 26.17 -0.34 10.56
CA PHE A 21 25.96 1.06 10.93
C PHE A 21 26.42 1.37 12.35
N VAL A 22 26.27 0.42 13.29
CA VAL A 22 26.83 0.57 14.63
C VAL A 22 28.36 0.62 14.58
N ASN A 23 28.99 -0.24 13.80
CA ASN A 23 30.44 -0.26 13.66
C ASN A 23 30.97 1.02 12.97
N VAL A 24 30.28 1.52 11.94
CA VAL A 24 30.56 2.85 11.38
C VAL A 24 30.47 3.91 12.47
N LEU A 25 29.38 3.92 13.25
CA LEU A 25 29.17 4.91 14.29
C LEU A 25 30.26 4.83 15.38
N LYS A 26 30.72 3.62 15.73
CA LYS A 26 31.84 3.36 16.64
C LYS A 26 33.19 3.88 16.13
N ILE A 27 33.43 3.81 14.82
CA ILE A 27 34.64 4.37 14.20
C ILE A 27 34.55 5.90 14.20
N VAL A 28 33.45 6.46 13.68
CA VAL A 28 33.38 7.90 13.45
C VAL A 28 33.10 8.69 14.72
N SER A 29 32.50 8.12 15.78
CA SER A 29 32.25 8.83 17.05
C SER A 29 33.52 9.20 17.81
N LYS A 30 34.68 8.65 17.42
CA LYS A 30 35.98 8.99 17.99
C LYS A 30 36.49 10.31 17.40
N THR A 31 35.90 11.42 17.84
CA THR A 31 36.15 12.77 17.30
C THR A 31 37.62 13.18 17.31
N ASP A 32 38.38 12.74 18.32
CA ASP A 32 39.78 13.12 18.48
C ASP A 32 40.68 12.38 17.48
N GLU A 33 40.41 11.09 17.22
CA GLU A 33 41.11 10.31 16.18
C GLU A 33 40.85 10.91 14.79
N PHE A 34 39.61 11.34 14.50
CA PHE A 34 39.27 12.04 13.25
C PHE A 34 40.03 13.35 13.09
N LYS A 35 40.08 14.19 14.13
CA LYS A 35 40.82 15.48 14.09
C LYS A 35 42.31 15.27 13.91
N GLU A 36 42.89 14.29 14.60
CA GLU A 36 44.29 13.93 14.44
C GLU A 36 44.57 13.45 13.02
N TRP A 37 43.71 12.62 12.45
CA TRP A 37 43.81 12.17 11.07
C TRP A 37 43.74 13.34 10.08
N MET A 38 42.80 14.30 10.25
CA MET A 38 42.71 15.49 9.40
C MET A 38 44.00 16.32 9.41
N ASN A 39 44.61 16.51 10.59
CA ASN A 39 45.85 17.27 10.73
C ASN A 39 47.06 16.50 10.16
N THR A 40 47.15 15.20 10.42
CA THR A 40 48.31 14.40 10.02
C THR A 40 48.29 14.00 8.55
N TYR A 41 47.13 13.59 8.02
CA TYR A 41 46.98 13.08 6.66
C TYR A 41 46.70 14.20 5.65
N HIS A 42 45.80 15.14 5.97
CA HIS A 42 45.43 16.23 5.07
C HIS A 42 46.15 17.56 5.37
N HIS A 43 46.84 17.68 6.51
CA HIS A 43 47.43 18.95 6.96
C HIS A 43 46.40 20.08 7.07
N LEU A 44 45.17 19.73 7.47
CA LEU A 44 44.06 20.66 7.63
C LEU A 44 43.63 20.75 9.09
N GLU A 45 43.37 21.97 9.54
CA GLU A 45 42.60 22.20 10.76
C GLU A 45 41.12 22.01 10.50
N VAL A 46 40.39 21.54 11.52
CA VAL A 46 38.98 21.24 11.39
C VAL A 46 38.15 22.50 11.64
N ASP A 47 37.56 23.04 10.57
CA ASP A 47 36.76 24.27 10.57
C ASP A 47 35.24 24.03 10.73
N ASP A 48 34.46 25.10 10.59
CA ASP A 48 33.00 25.08 10.72
C ASP A 48 32.32 24.24 9.62
N ASP A 49 32.82 24.26 8.39
CA ASP A 49 32.22 23.50 7.28
C ASP A 49 32.50 21.99 7.44
N ILE A 50 33.70 21.63 7.89
CA ILE A 50 34.01 20.24 8.26
C ILE A 50 33.13 19.80 9.44
N PHE A 51 32.96 20.64 10.45
CA PHE A 51 32.10 20.34 11.59
C PHE A 51 30.63 20.11 11.20
N VAL A 52 30.06 20.95 10.33
CA VAL A 52 28.68 20.81 9.86
C VAL A 52 28.49 19.48 9.13
N GLY A 53 29.40 19.14 8.22
CA GLY A 53 29.33 17.89 7.47
C GLY A 53 29.58 16.64 8.31
N TYR A 54 30.50 16.70 9.27
CA TYR A 54 30.75 15.61 10.21
C TYR A 54 29.49 15.28 11.05
N LYS A 55 28.79 16.30 11.58
CA LYS A 55 27.50 16.11 12.26
C LYS A 55 26.45 15.48 11.36
N PHE A 56 26.40 15.92 10.10
CA PHE A 56 25.48 15.36 9.12
C PHE A 56 25.77 13.87 8.90
N PHE A 57 27.05 13.50 8.73
CA PHE A 57 27.48 12.11 8.60
C PHE A 57 27.04 11.23 9.78
N MET A 58 27.29 11.68 11.02
CA MET A 58 26.84 10.95 12.22
C MET A 58 25.31 10.79 12.25
N SER A 59 24.57 11.84 11.87
CA SER A 59 23.11 11.76 11.79
C SER A 59 22.64 10.78 10.71
N VAL A 60 23.36 10.66 9.59
CA VAL A 60 23.07 9.71 8.51
C VAL A 60 23.29 8.27 9.02
N CYS A 61 24.32 8.03 9.84
CA CYS A 61 24.56 6.72 10.45
C CYS A 61 23.44 6.31 11.44
N ILE A 62 22.96 7.24 12.27
CA ILE A 62 21.81 6.96 13.16
C ILE A 62 20.55 6.66 12.36
N ARG A 63 20.32 7.34 11.24
CA ARG A 63 19.25 6.96 10.29
C ARG A 63 19.46 5.54 9.78
N GLY A 64 20.68 5.14 9.44
CA GLY A 64 21.01 3.76 9.06
C GLY A 64 20.62 2.71 10.10
N ILE A 65 20.90 2.97 11.39
CA ILE A 65 20.46 2.10 12.48
C ILE A 65 18.93 2.02 12.52
N ILE A 66 18.23 3.15 12.45
CA ILE A 66 16.76 3.19 12.43
C ILE A 66 16.19 2.43 11.22
N ASN A 67 16.76 2.62 10.03
CA ASN A 67 16.36 1.92 8.82
C ASN A 67 16.49 0.40 8.98
N SER A 68 17.58 -0.05 9.61
CA SER A 68 17.80 -1.47 9.89
C SER A 68 16.73 -2.01 10.83
N VAL A 69 16.39 -1.28 11.90
CA VAL A 69 15.31 -1.67 12.83
C VAL A 69 13.94 -1.75 12.14
N ILE A 70 13.67 -0.85 11.19
CA ILE A 70 12.39 -0.84 10.47
C ILE A 70 12.24 -2.11 9.64
N TYR A 71 13.26 -2.47 8.87
CA TYR A 71 13.15 -3.50 7.83
C TYR A 71 13.74 -4.87 8.21
N GLU A 72 14.45 -4.98 9.33
CA GLU A 72 15.06 -6.23 9.79
C GLU A 72 14.46 -6.67 11.12
N ASP A 73 14.34 -8.00 11.28
CA ASP A 73 13.80 -8.63 12.48
C ASP A 73 14.91 -9.21 13.38
N SER A 74 16.16 -8.82 13.11
CA SER A 74 17.38 -9.28 13.81
C SER A 74 17.41 -8.95 15.29
N LEU A 75 16.68 -7.93 15.73
CA LEU A 75 16.53 -7.62 17.15
C LEU A 75 15.31 -8.31 17.80
N GLY A 76 14.54 -9.10 17.06
CA GLY A 76 13.31 -9.74 17.53
C GLY A 76 12.26 -8.74 18.04
N LEU A 77 12.27 -7.51 17.50
CA LEU A 77 11.36 -6.43 17.90
C LEU A 77 10.03 -6.56 17.16
N ASP A 78 8.94 -6.56 17.91
CA ASP A 78 7.60 -6.72 17.35
C ASP A 78 7.17 -5.46 16.57
N GLU A 79 6.66 -5.67 15.34
CA GLU A 79 5.95 -4.68 14.52
C GLU A 79 4.44 -4.89 14.66
N ASP A 80 3.67 -3.81 14.80
CA ASP A 80 2.21 -3.85 14.71
C ASP A 80 1.71 -3.19 13.43
N PHE A 81 0.44 -3.43 13.11
CA PHE A 81 -0.18 -2.88 11.91
C PHE A 81 -0.18 -1.34 11.88
N THR A 82 -0.29 -0.70 13.06
CA THR A 82 -0.19 0.76 13.18
C THR A 82 1.14 1.28 12.65
N PHE A 83 2.26 0.71 13.12
CA PHE A 83 3.58 1.13 12.70
C PHE A 83 3.82 0.82 11.22
N PHE A 84 3.42 -0.38 10.76
CA PHE A 84 3.47 -0.76 9.34
C PHE A 84 2.78 0.29 8.44
N ARG A 85 1.55 0.68 8.78
CA ARG A 85 0.80 1.67 7.99
C ARG A 85 1.41 3.06 8.09
N ALA A 86 1.81 3.48 9.30
CA ALA A 86 2.46 4.76 9.51
C ALA A 86 3.73 4.91 8.66
N ARG A 87 4.57 3.86 8.56
CA ARG A 87 5.77 3.89 7.71
C ARG A 87 5.46 3.81 6.22
N PHE A 88 4.43 3.08 5.82
CA PHE A 88 4.01 2.99 4.43
C PHE A 88 3.58 4.36 3.87
N VAL A 89 2.81 5.13 4.64
CA VAL A 89 2.33 6.46 4.22
C VAL A 89 3.25 7.63 4.62
N GLY A 90 4.34 7.37 5.35
CA GLY A 90 5.32 8.39 5.75
C GLY A 90 4.84 9.34 6.85
N VAL A 91 4.15 8.83 7.87
CA VAL A 91 3.76 9.62 9.06
C VAL A 91 5.01 9.99 9.84
N ASP A 92 5.13 11.26 10.25
CA ASP A 92 6.22 11.73 11.11
C ASP A 92 6.30 10.88 12.38
N LEU A 93 7.49 10.39 12.71
CA LEU A 93 7.76 9.57 13.89
C LEU A 93 7.12 10.13 15.18
N GLU A 94 7.10 11.45 15.37
CA GLU A 94 6.50 12.07 16.57
C GLU A 94 4.98 11.91 16.63
N ASP A 95 4.34 11.74 15.47
CA ASP A 95 2.92 11.49 15.33
C ASP A 95 2.58 9.98 15.32
N ILE A 96 3.56 9.08 15.44
CA ILE A 96 3.28 7.64 15.53
C ILE A 96 3.05 7.24 17.00
N PRO A 97 1.97 6.55 17.38
CA PRO A 97 1.77 6.08 18.76
C PRO A 97 2.77 5.00 19.21
N ASN A 98 3.04 4.90 20.51
CA ASN A 98 3.96 3.90 21.06
C ASN A 98 3.25 2.54 21.25
N THR A 99 2.75 1.95 20.16
CA THR A 99 1.94 0.73 20.15
C THR A 99 2.75 -0.56 20.01
N CYS A 100 3.97 -0.49 19.47
CA CYS A 100 4.86 -1.64 19.29
C CYS A 100 6.31 -1.36 19.70
N GLU A 101 7.12 -2.41 19.80
CA GLU A 101 8.51 -2.33 20.24
C GLU A 101 9.40 -1.59 19.23
N LYS A 102 9.21 -1.80 17.92
CA LYS A 102 9.95 -1.05 16.88
C LYS A 102 9.75 0.46 17.04
N THR A 103 8.51 0.91 17.26
CA THR A 103 8.24 2.35 17.48
C THR A 103 8.94 2.88 18.71
N ILE A 104 8.87 2.16 19.83
CA ILE A 104 9.51 2.54 21.09
C ILE A 104 11.03 2.63 20.90
N PHE A 105 11.64 1.62 20.29
CA PHE A 105 13.08 1.57 20.04
C PHE A 105 13.56 2.75 19.20
N ILE A 106 12.88 3.01 18.08
CA ILE A 106 13.24 4.10 17.16
C ILE A 106 13.10 5.47 17.85
N LYS A 107 12.04 5.67 18.62
CA LYS A 107 11.84 6.91 19.39
C LYS A 107 12.81 7.10 20.54
N SER A 108 13.35 6.02 21.10
CA SER A 108 14.40 6.10 22.12
C SER A 108 15.76 6.52 21.52
N ILE A 109 16.04 6.15 20.26
CA ILE A 109 17.32 6.44 19.59
C ILE A 109 17.29 7.78 18.84
N TRP A 110 16.17 8.12 18.19
CA TRP A 110 16.06 9.33 17.37
C TRP A 110 16.47 10.65 18.05
N PRO A 111 16.20 10.87 19.36
CA PRO A 111 16.67 12.05 20.09
C PRO A 111 18.18 12.25 20.03
N ILE A 112 18.98 11.19 19.94
CA ILE A 112 20.45 11.26 19.81
C ILE A 112 20.82 12.03 18.53
N SER A 113 20.22 11.67 17.39
CA SER A 113 20.44 12.39 16.12
C SER A 113 20.07 13.87 16.23
N ARG A 114 18.97 14.21 16.92
CA ARG A 114 18.55 15.61 17.14
C ARG A 114 19.55 16.39 17.98
N GLN A 115 20.13 15.77 19.01
CA GLN A 115 21.15 16.41 19.85
C GLN A 115 22.42 16.71 19.04
N ILE A 116 22.90 15.73 18.27
CA ILE A 116 24.03 15.89 17.33
C ILE A 116 23.79 17.06 16.38
N LYS A 117 22.63 17.09 15.69
CA LYS A 117 22.31 18.18 14.75
C LYS A 117 22.34 19.56 15.40
N LYS A 118 21.91 19.66 16.66
CA LYS A 118 21.82 20.92 17.43
C LYS A 118 23.16 21.40 18.00
N ALA A 119 24.15 20.52 18.12
CA ALA A 119 25.47 20.89 18.64
C ALA A 119 26.10 22.00 17.79
N LYS A 120 26.60 23.05 18.44
CA LYS A 120 27.15 24.24 17.77
C LYS A 120 28.67 24.20 17.62
N ASN A 121 29.34 23.34 18.37
CA ASN A 121 30.79 23.19 18.38
C ASN A 121 31.16 21.75 18.79
N TRP A 122 32.45 21.42 18.68
CA TRP A 122 32.98 20.10 19.00
C TRP A 122 32.77 19.66 20.46
N GLU A 123 32.79 20.59 21.43
CA GLU A 123 32.56 20.26 22.84
C GLU A 123 31.10 19.84 23.08
N GLU A 124 30.15 20.60 22.53
CA GLU A 124 28.73 20.25 22.55
C GLU A 124 28.45 18.94 21.79
N LEU A 125 29.18 18.70 20.69
CA LEU A 125 29.06 17.46 19.94
C LEU A 125 29.54 16.27 20.77
N HIS A 126 30.70 16.37 21.42
CA HIS A 126 31.21 15.32 22.30
C HIS A 126 30.19 14.97 23.41
N LYS A 127 29.57 15.97 24.04
CA LYS A 127 28.48 15.73 25.02
C LYS A 127 27.28 15.05 24.38
N SER A 128 26.91 15.46 23.17
CA SER A 128 25.78 14.89 22.42
C SER A 128 26.05 13.44 21.95
N THR A 129 27.31 13.00 21.94
CA THR A 129 27.70 11.63 21.59
C THR A 129 27.79 10.68 22.79
N GLU A 130 27.64 11.15 24.04
CA GLU A 130 27.64 10.26 25.22
C GLU A 130 26.58 9.13 25.11
N PRO A 131 25.32 9.39 24.72
CA PRO A 131 24.33 8.33 24.52
C PRO A 131 24.69 7.34 23.40
N ILE A 132 25.53 7.74 22.44
CA ILE A 132 26.02 6.85 21.38
C ILE A 132 26.93 5.79 21.98
N ASN A 133 27.75 6.12 22.96
CA ASN A 133 28.64 5.15 23.60
C ASN A 133 27.84 4.08 24.35
N GLU A 134 26.72 4.45 24.99
CA GLU A 134 25.81 3.48 25.60
C GLU A 134 25.18 2.55 24.56
N LEU A 135 24.77 3.11 23.41
CA LEU A 135 24.23 2.34 22.29
C LEU A 135 25.27 1.38 21.71
N ILE A 136 26.49 1.87 21.42
CA ILE A 136 27.61 1.05 20.91
C ILE A 136 27.91 -0.08 21.89
N PHE A 137 28.01 0.22 23.19
CA PHE A 137 28.29 -0.80 24.21
C PHE A 137 27.22 -1.91 24.20
N LEU A 138 25.95 -1.54 24.05
CA LEU A 138 24.86 -2.50 23.97
C LEU A 138 24.98 -3.43 22.76
N PHE A 139 25.32 -2.85 21.60
CA PHE A 139 25.50 -3.60 20.38
C PHE A 139 26.82 -4.37 20.31
N ASP A 140 27.88 -3.92 20.98
CA ASP A 140 29.11 -4.70 21.15
C ASP A 140 28.79 -5.98 21.95
N LYS A 141 27.99 -5.86 23.02
CA LYS A 141 27.50 -7.04 23.76
C LYS A 141 26.59 -7.93 22.91
N PHE A 142 25.68 -7.34 22.14
CA PHE A 142 24.83 -8.08 21.20
C PHE A 142 25.68 -8.86 20.21
N PHE A 143 26.64 -8.19 19.58
CA PHE A 143 27.60 -8.76 18.66
C PHE A 143 28.36 -9.91 19.32
N GLU A 144 29.07 -9.69 20.42
CA GLU A 144 29.90 -10.70 21.06
C GLU A 144 29.12 -11.94 21.49
N GLU A 145 27.99 -11.76 22.18
CA GLU A 145 27.27 -12.85 22.84
C GLU A 145 26.25 -13.54 21.93
N ASN A 146 25.59 -12.80 21.03
CA ASN A 146 24.34 -13.26 20.37
C ASN A 146 24.46 -13.42 18.85
N ILE A 147 25.60 -13.06 18.25
CA ILE A 147 25.82 -13.20 16.80
C ILE A 147 26.76 -14.37 16.52
N SER A 148 26.52 -15.07 15.41
CA SER A 148 27.42 -16.07 14.85
C SER A 148 27.80 -15.70 13.42
N GLU A 149 28.99 -16.10 13.01
CA GLU A 149 29.40 -16.14 11.63
C GLU A 149 28.71 -17.29 10.88
N THR A 150 28.33 -17.04 9.63
CA THR A 150 27.74 -18.06 8.72
C THR A 150 28.78 -18.70 7.81
N GLU A 151 29.91 -18.02 7.62
CA GLU A 151 31.05 -18.44 6.81
C GLU A 151 32.27 -18.73 7.71
N PRO A 152 33.26 -19.53 7.26
CA PRO A 152 34.45 -19.88 8.04
C PRO A 152 35.49 -18.74 8.10
N LEU A 153 35.02 -17.53 8.39
CA LEU A 153 35.80 -16.31 8.56
C LEU A 153 35.79 -15.91 10.03
N ASP A 154 36.82 -15.17 10.44
CA ASP A 154 36.80 -14.56 11.77
C ASP A 154 35.62 -13.58 11.87
N LYS A 155 34.91 -13.61 12.99
CA LYS A 155 33.70 -12.81 13.21
C LYS A 155 33.94 -11.30 13.09
N PHE A 156 35.11 -10.79 13.49
CA PHE A 156 35.45 -9.38 13.30
C PHE A 156 35.78 -9.07 11.85
N GLU A 157 36.36 -10.02 11.12
CA GLU A 157 36.55 -9.88 9.67
C GLU A 157 35.20 -9.86 8.93
N CYS A 158 34.24 -10.71 9.32
CA CYS A 158 32.86 -10.62 8.83
C CYS A 158 32.26 -9.23 9.08
N LEU A 159 32.38 -8.70 10.31
CA LEU A 159 31.90 -7.37 10.65
C LEU A 159 32.54 -6.28 9.78
N LYS A 160 33.85 -6.36 9.54
CA LYS A 160 34.56 -5.44 8.66
C LYS A 160 34.06 -5.51 7.22
N ILE A 161 33.89 -6.72 6.67
CA ILE A 161 33.39 -6.94 5.30
C ILE A 161 31.98 -6.38 5.12
N VAL A 162 31.05 -6.69 6.03
CA VAL A 162 29.70 -6.13 5.94
C VAL A 162 29.74 -4.60 6.11
N THR A 163 30.61 -4.09 6.98
CA THR A 163 30.78 -2.64 7.13
C THR A 163 31.24 -1.97 5.84
N ILE A 164 32.19 -2.56 5.11
CA ILE A 164 32.64 -2.08 3.80
C ILE A 164 31.49 -2.07 2.80
N ILE A 165 30.75 -3.17 2.68
CA ILE A 165 29.69 -3.32 1.67
C ILE A 165 28.52 -2.38 1.96
N TYR A 166 28.06 -2.31 3.21
CA TYR A 166 26.97 -1.41 3.60
C TYR A 166 27.40 0.06 3.57
N THR A 167 28.66 0.41 3.85
CA THR A 167 29.20 1.77 3.62
C THR A 167 29.12 2.14 2.15
N HIS A 168 29.56 1.24 1.26
CA HIS A 168 29.48 1.44 -0.18
C HIS A 168 28.04 1.68 -0.65
N ILE A 169 27.09 0.83 -0.24
CA ILE A 169 25.69 0.92 -0.68
C ILE A 169 24.96 2.13 -0.11
N PHE A 170 25.14 2.44 1.19
CA PHE A 170 24.24 3.35 1.89
C PHE A 170 24.84 4.73 2.19
N LEU A 171 26.17 4.84 2.23
CA LEU A 171 26.88 6.07 2.56
C LEU A 171 27.63 6.66 1.35
N ASN A 172 28.10 5.83 0.41
CA ASN A 172 28.74 6.32 -0.82
C ASN A 172 27.77 6.56 -1.98
N ASP A 173 26.70 5.76 -2.10
CA ASP A 173 25.66 6.01 -3.11
C ASP A 173 25.02 7.36 -2.83
N THR A 174 25.29 8.30 -3.73
CA THR A 174 24.77 9.66 -3.71
C THR A 174 24.17 10.03 -5.07
N SER A 175 23.78 9.01 -5.84
CA SER A 175 23.13 9.08 -7.16
C SER A 175 21.79 9.83 -7.15
N GLU A 176 21.32 10.19 -5.97
CA GLU A 176 20.11 10.96 -5.74
C GLU A 176 20.40 12.39 -5.22
N GLY A 177 21.66 12.81 -5.18
CA GLY A 177 22.10 14.12 -4.67
C GLY A 177 22.23 14.21 -3.14
N ILE A 178 22.14 13.06 -2.46
CA ILE A 178 22.26 12.90 -0.99
C ILE A 178 22.55 11.42 -0.71
N PRO A 179 23.14 11.04 0.44
CA PRO A 179 23.39 9.64 0.75
C PRO A 179 22.11 8.80 0.74
N HIS A 180 22.15 7.64 0.07
CA HIS A 180 20.99 6.80 -0.19
C HIS A 180 20.15 6.52 1.07
N ILE A 181 20.80 6.17 2.19
CA ILE A 181 20.12 5.89 3.47
C ILE A 181 19.31 7.07 4.04
N TYR A 182 19.65 8.29 3.65
CA TYR A 182 18.95 9.47 4.12
C TYR A 182 17.50 9.52 3.60
N ARG A 183 17.23 8.93 2.43
CA ARG A 183 15.92 8.95 1.75
C ARG A 183 15.03 7.74 2.05
N LEU A 184 15.60 6.63 2.52
CA LEU A 184 14.90 5.36 2.69
C LEU A 184 13.90 5.30 3.88
N ILE A 185 13.80 6.36 4.68
CA ILE A 185 13.01 6.35 5.93
C ILE A 185 11.89 7.40 5.85
N PRO A 186 10.70 7.03 5.34
CA PRO A 186 9.58 7.96 5.16
C PRO A 186 9.12 8.65 6.45
N ILE A 187 9.22 7.95 7.60
CA ILE A 187 8.76 8.48 8.90
C ILE A 187 9.69 9.54 9.51
N LEU A 188 10.86 9.76 8.92
CA LEU A 188 11.83 10.75 9.39
C LEU A 188 11.98 11.86 8.37
N LYS A 189 11.47 13.06 8.68
CA LYS A 189 11.53 14.24 7.79
C LYS A 189 12.84 14.34 7.04
N THR A 190 12.76 14.31 5.71
CA THR A 190 13.90 14.38 4.81
C THR A 190 14.18 15.81 4.33
N ASP A 191 13.33 16.77 4.69
CA ASP A 191 13.47 18.18 4.31
C ASP A 191 14.75 18.79 4.88
N VAL A 192 15.81 18.78 4.07
CA VAL A 192 17.05 19.51 4.35
C VAL A 192 17.13 20.67 3.40
N LYS A 193 17.34 21.86 3.96
CA LYS A 193 17.53 23.06 3.15
C LYS A 193 18.80 22.94 2.33
N GLU A 194 18.74 23.40 1.09
CA GLU A 194 19.86 23.36 0.16
C GLU A 194 21.13 24.03 0.70
N GLN A 195 20.96 25.19 1.34
CA GLN A 195 22.06 25.90 2.02
C GLN A 195 22.76 25.04 3.06
N TYR A 196 22.03 24.17 3.76
CA TYR A 196 22.62 23.25 4.71
C TYR A 196 23.35 22.11 3.99
N MET A 197 22.76 21.54 2.93
CA MET A 197 23.39 20.48 2.13
C MET A 197 24.71 20.94 1.48
N SER A 198 24.76 22.17 0.96
CA SER A 198 26.00 22.74 0.41
C SER A 198 27.10 22.84 1.47
N LYS A 199 26.75 23.29 2.68
CA LYS A 199 27.70 23.43 3.81
C LYS A 199 28.13 22.07 4.37
N ALA A 200 27.22 21.11 4.41
CA ALA A 200 27.48 19.79 4.96
C ALA A 200 28.37 18.92 4.05
N TYR A 201 28.49 19.23 2.76
CA TYR A 201 29.20 18.40 1.80
C TYR A 201 30.64 18.08 2.22
N LEU A 202 31.47 19.09 2.49
CA LEU A 202 32.90 18.89 2.67
C LEU A 202 33.20 18.03 3.91
N GLY A 203 32.58 18.37 5.05
CA GLY A 203 32.73 17.57 6.27
C GLY A 203 32.21 16.15 6.13
N TYR A 204 31.11 15.95 5.38
CA TYR A 204 30.58 14.62 5.11
C TYR A 204 31.59 13.77 4.34
N VAL A 205 32.17 14.32 3.27
CA VAL A 205 33.14 13.59 2.43
C VAL A 205 34.42 13.27 3.20
N TYR A 206 34.97 14.20 3.99
CA TYR A 206 36.14 13.89 4.81
C TYR A 206 35.86 12.82 5.87
N THR A 207 34.66 12.81 6.47
CA THR A 207 34.29 11.77 7.43
C THR A 207 34.12 10.41 6.75
N LEU A 208 33.54 10.39 5.55
CA LEU A 208 33.44 9.19 4.73
C LEU A 208 34.82 8.67 4.32
N GLN A 209 35.73 9.57 3.93
CA GLN A 209 37.10 9.23 3.58
C GLN A 209 37.89 8.67 4.77
N TYR A 210 37.72 9.26 5.95
CA TYR A 210 38.28 8.75 7.21
C TYR A 210 37.77 7.35 7.52
N LEU A 211 36.46 7.09 7.37
CA LEU A 211 35.89 5.77 7.55
C LEU A 211 36.56 4.73 6.64
N TRP A 212 36.72 5.05 5.36
CA TRP A 212 37.44 4.18 4.41
C TRP A 212 38.90 3.95 4.79
N PHE A 213 39.59 5.00 5.24
CA PHE A 213 40.97 4.89 5.72
C PHE A 213 41.09 3.89 6.88
N ILE A 214 40.16 3.93 7.83
CA ILE A 214 40.14 3.01 8.98
C ILE A 214 39.77 1.58 8.54
N LEU A 215 38.75 1.42 7.69
CA LEU A 215 38.29 0.09 7.26
C LEU A 215 39.33 -0.65 6.43
N LEU A 216 40.02 0.03 5.51
CA LEU A 216 41.00 -0.59 4.62
C LEU A 216 42.40 -0.68 5.26
N GLY A 217 42.68 0.20 6.21
CA GLY A 217 44.04 0.45 6.69
C GLY A 217 44.84 1.29 5.70
N GLU A 218 45.84 2.00 6.22
CA GLU A 218 46.59 3.03 5.48
C GLU A 218 47.21 2.53 4.17
N GLN A 219 47.77 1.31 4.17
CA GLN A 219 48.47 0.78 3.00
C GLN A 219 47.52 0.55 1.83
N ILE A 220 46.44 -0.23 2.04
CA ILE A 220 45.45 -0.53 1.00
C ILE A 220 44.75 0.77 0.58
N PHE A 221 44.38 1.62 1.53
CA PHE A 221 43.73 2.90 1.23
C PHE A 221 44.54 3.77 0.25
N LYS A 222 45.86 3.89 0.42
CA LYS A 222 46.74 4.67 -0.46
C LYS A 222 46.85 4.12 -1.89
N GLU A 223 46.57 2.82 -2.07
CA GLU A 223 46.60 2.15 -3.37
C GLU A 223 45.28 2.34 -4.14
N THR A 224 44.20 2.71 -3.46
CA THR A 224 42.88 2.98 -4.07
C THR A 224 42.72 4.42 -4.54
N SER A 225 41.66 4.66 -5.32
CA SER A 225 41.19 5.99 -5.68
C SER A 225 40.67 6.79 -4.48
N LEU A 226 40.29 6.13 -3.37
CA LEU A 226 39.67 6.78 -2.21
C LEU A 226 40.54 7.83 -1.52
N LYS A 227 41.86 7.85 -1.75
CA LYS A 227 42.74 8.93 -1.26
C LYS A 227 42.38 10.31 -1.85
N GLU A 228 41.65 10.35 -2.96
CA GLU A 228 41.19 11.58 -3.63
C GLU A 228 39.68 11.85 -3.40
N LEU A 229 39.01 11.11 -2.49
CA LEU A 229 37.55 11.20 -2.29
C LEU A 229 37.08 12.63 -1.95
N HIS A 230 37.82 13.35 -1.10
CA HIS A 230 37.55 14.76 -0.76
C HIS A 230 37.57 15.72 -1.96
N GLU A 231 38.29 15.36 -3.02
CA GLU A 231 38.39 16.15 -4.25
C GLU A 231 37.32 15.80 -5.28
N ALA A 232 36.36 14.92 -4.96
CA ALA A 232 35.34 14.48 -5.91
C ALA A 232 34.65 15.63 -6.65
N HIS A 233 34.23 16.67 -5.93
CA HIS A 233 33.64 17.89 -6.51
C HIS A 233 34.57 18.68 -7.42
N ILE A 234 35.89 18.55 -7.29
CA ILE A 234 36.87 19.20 -8.18
C ILE A 234 37.09 18.33 -9.41
N LEU A 235 37.27 17.02 -9.20
CA LEU A 235 37.60 16.06 -10.25
C LEU A 235 36.46 15.85 -11.24
N TYR A 236 35.21 15.75 -10.76
CA TYR A 236 34.08 15.30 -11.58
C TYR A 236 32.97 16.34 -11.76
N SER A 237 33.08 17.55 -11.20
CA SER A 237 32.02 18.56 -11.35
C SER A 237 31.75 18.96 -12.79
N LYS A 238 32.76 18.94 -13.67
CA LYS A 238 32.59 19.22 -15.10
C LYS A 238 31.81 18.13 -15.80
N ASP A 239 32.20 16.87 -15.58
CA ASP A 239 31.54 15.71 -16.17
C ASP A 239 30.06 15.67 -15.77
N VAL A 240 29.78 15.90 -14.49
CA VAL A 240 28.41 16.01 -13.97
C VAL A 240 27.66 17.17 -14.61
N ALA A 241 28.28 18.36 -14.71
CA ALA A 241 27.64 19.52 -15.34
C ALA A 241 27.33 19.28 -16.83
N GLU A 242 28.14 18.51 -17.55
CA GLU A 242 27.90 18.14 -18.94
C GLU A 242 26.76 17.12 -19.08
N GLU A 243 26.62 16.17 -18.16
CA GLU A 243 25.49 15.22 -18.14
C GLU A 243 24.15 15.91 -17.89
N PHE A 244 24.12 16.94 -17.04
CA PHE A 244 22.92 17.75 -16.81
C PHE A 244 22.55 18.69 -17.97
N LYS A 245 23.42 18.87 -18.98
CA LYS A 245 23.20 19.78 -20.12
C LYS A 245 22.27 19.22 -21.23
N LEU A 246 21.43 18.22 -20.94
CA LEU A 246 20.41 17.66 -21.83
C LEU A 246 19.02 17.60 -21.13
N PRO A 247 17.91 18.17 -21.65
CA PRO A 247 17.66 19.33 -22.49
C PRO A 247 16.86 20.40 -21.70
N PHE A 248 17.51 21.14 -20.80
CA PHE A 248 17.00 22.45 -20.38
C PHE A 248 18.01 23.49 -20.86
N GLU A 249 17.56 24.43 -21.67
CA GLU A 249 18.37 25.52 -22.23
C GLU A 249 18.94 26.40 -21.10
N LEU A 250 20.05 25.97 -20.51
CA LEU A 250 20.83 26.70 -19.49
C LEU A 250 21.50 27.97 -20.04
N SER A 251 21.26 28.32 -21.31
CA SER A 251 21.77 29.54 -21.94
C SER A 251 21.23 30.84 -21.30
N GLU A 252 20.12 30.79 -20.57
CA GLU A 252 19.62 31.97 -19.83
C GLU A 252 20.34 32.15 -18.47
N LEU A 253 20.72 31.06 -17.79
CA LEU A 253 21.38 31.11 -16.47
C LEU A 253 22.84 31.57 -16.54
N GLU A 254 23.58 31.20 -17.59
CA GLU A 254 24.97 31.66 -17.77
C GLU A 254 25.06 33.20 -18.00
N SER A 255 23.96 33.86 -18.39
CA SER A 255 23.91 35.32 -18.57
C SER A 255 23.58 36.11 -17.30
N VAL A 256 23.02 35.46 -16.27
CA VAL A 256 22.62 36.10 -14.99
C VAL A 256 23.78 36.14 -13.97
N VAL A 257 24.75 35.22 -14.08
CA VAL A 257 25.88 35.08 -13.15
C VAL A 257 26.89 36.24 -13.20
N GLN A 258 26.73 37.22 -14.10
CA GLN A 258 27.58 38.41 -14.15
C GLN A 258 27.13 39.58 -13.25
N ASN A 259 26.00 39.48 -12.55
CA ASN A 259 25.58 40.48 -11.54
C ASN A 259 25.63 39.90 -10.13
N GLN A 260 26.51 40.45 -9.30
CA GLN A 260 27.20 39.74 -8.22
C GLN A 260 26.53 39.73 -6.83
N ASP A 261 25.23 40.00 -6.67
CA ASP A 261 24.64 40.19 -5.32
C ASP A 261 23.38 39.38 -4.99
N ILE A 262 22.93 38.46 -5.85
CA ILE A 262 21.85 37.51 -5.53
C ILE A 262 22.23 36.15 -6.12
N ILE A 263 22.73 35.23 -5.28
CA ILE A 263 22.76 33.82 -5.67
C ILE A 263 21.30 33.38 -5.71
N ASP A 264 20.78 33.19 -6.91
CA ASP A 264 19.46 32.62 -7.13
C ASP A 264 19.37 31.25 -6.43
N GLU A 265 18.26 30.95 -5.76
CA GLU A 265 18.07 29.69 -5.02
C GLU A 265 18.29 28.48 -5.94
N ASP A 266 17.91 28.62 -7.21
CA ASP A 266 18.10 27.61 -8.26
C ASP A 266 19.58 27.37 -8.59
N SER A 267 20.40 28.43 -8.58
CA SER A 267 21.85 28.31 -8.82
C SER A 267 22.54 27.57 -7.67
N LEU A 268 22.18 27.89 -6.42
CA LEU A 268 22.72 27.19 -5.25
C LEU A 268 22.31 25.71 -5.22
N HIS A 269 21.06 25.42 -5.60
CA HIS A 269 20.57 24.05 -5.72
C HIS A 269 21.36 23.24 -6.73
N PHE A 270 21.55 23.80 -7.93
CA PHE A 270 22.33 23.12 -8.96
C PHE A 270 23.79 22.91 -8.57
N GLU A 271 24.47 23.91 -7.98
CA GLU A 271 25.85 23.76 -7.51
C GLU A 271 25.99 22.70 -6.42
N THR A 272 25.01 22.59 -5.53
CA THR A 272 25.03 21.60 -4.46
C THR A 272 24.80 20.20 -5.00
N LEU A 273 23.79 20.01 -5.85
CA LEU A 273 23.55 18.75 -6.53
C LEU A 273 24.81 18.26 -7.27
N LYS A 274 25.47 19.14 -8.03
CA LYS A 274 26.71 18.79 -8.73
C LYS A 274 27.78 18.20 -7.81
N LYS A 275 27.96 18.75 -6.60
CA LYS A 275 28.94 18.22 -5.63
C LYS A 275 28.59 16.80 -5.19
N TRP A 276 27.32 16.55 -4.88
CA TRP A 276 26.86 15.23 -4.44
C TRP A 276 26.91 14.20 -5.57
N PHE A 277 26.44 14.54 -6.78
CA PHE A 277 26.60 13.66 -7.95
C PHE A 277 28.07 13.41 -8.32
N ALA A 278 28.96 14.38 -8.09
CA ALA A 278 30.39 14.19 -8.29
C ALA A 278 30.99 13.19 -7.30
N LEU A 279 30.49 13.14 -6.06
CA LEU A 279 30.87 12.12 -5.07
C LEU A 279 30.46 10.71 -5.53
N ASP A 280 29.29 10.58 -6.16
CA ASP A 280 28.76 9.31 -6.66
C ASP A 280 29.67 8.64 -7.72
N ARG A 281 30.55 9.39 -8.39
CA ARG A 281 31.55 8.81 -9.31
C ARG A 281 32.52 7.85 -8.64
N PHE A 282 32.69 7.94 -7.33
CA PHE A 282 33.45 6.97 -6.56
C PHE A 282 32.67 5.67 -6.31
N PHE A 283 31.35 5.62 -6.49
CA PHE A 283 30.57 4.40 -6.29
C PHE A 283 31.09 3.27 -7.20
N GLY A 284 31.18 3.50 -8.51
CA GLY A 284 31.73 2.52 -9.46
C GLY A 284 33.17 2.14 -9.14
N LYS A 285 34.02 3.11 -8.80
CA LYS A 285 35.44 2.87 -8.45
C LYS A 285 35.61 2.02 -7.21
N ILE A 286 34.84 2.29 -6.15
CA ILE A 286 34.83 1.48 -4.92
C ILE A 286 34.36 0.07 -5.23
N ASN A 287 33.35 -0.07 -6.09
CA ASN A 287 32.88 -1.38 -6.49
C ASN A 287 33.97 -2.18 -7.21
N GLU A 288 34.71 -1.56 -8.13
CA GLU A 288 35.77 -2.21 -8.90
C GLU A 288 37.04 -2.49 -8.07
N GLU A 289 37.48 -1.53 -7.26
CA GLU A 289 38.76 -1.59 -6.54
C GLU A 289 38.68 -2.39 -5.23
N ILE A 290 37.49 -2.47 -4.60
CA ILE A 290 37.33 -2.97 -3.23
C ILE A 290 36.23 -4.03 -3.14
N VAL A 291 34.98 -3.68 -3.46
CA VAL A 291 33.83 -4.54 -3.13
C VAL A 291 33.77 -5.78 -4.01
N SER A 292 33.97 -5.66 -5.33
CA SER A 292 33.97 -6.80 -6.25
C SER A 292 35.13 -7.76 -5.95
N PRO A 293 36.38 -7.31 -5.73
CA PRO A 293 37.46 -8.19 -5.30
C PRO A 293 37.13 -8.99 -4.03
N ILE A 294 36.58 -8.34 -3.00
CA ILE A 294 36.16 -9.04 -1.76
C ILE A 294 35.07 -10.08 -2.06
N LYS A 295 34.05 -9.71 -2.83
CA LYS A 295 32.96 -10.62 -3.22
C LYS A 295 33.46 -11.81 -4.03
N GLU A 296 34.38 -11.60 -4.96
CA GLU A 296 34.96 -12.64 -5.80
C GLU A 296 35.89 -13.58 -5.02
N GLU A 297 36.77 -13.02 -4.17
CA GLU A 297 37.71 -13.80 -3.35
C GLU A 297 36.95 -14.71 -2.38
N LEU A 298 35.95 -14.17 -1.70
CA LEU A 298 35.19 -14.87 -0.67
C LEU A 298 33.97 -15.62 -1.22
N LYS A 299 33.61 -15.39 -2.50
CA LYS A 299 32.40 -15.93 -3.16
C LYS A 299 31.12 -15.61 -2.39
N ILE A 300 31.05 -14.43 -1.79
CA ILE A 300 29.92 -13.99 -0.97
C ILE A 300 28.88 -13.25 -1.82
N ASP A 301 27.61 -13.52 -1.54
CA ASP A 301 26.49 -12.73 -2.02
C ASP A 301 25.62 -12.32 -0.83
N LEU A 302 25.89 -11.14 -0.27
CA LEU A 302 25.17 -10.62 0.91
C LEU A 302 23.68 -10.38 0.68
N ILE A 303 23.20 -10.41 -0.57
CA ILE A 303 21.77 -10.31 -0.86
C ILE A 303 21.05 -11.59 -0.43
N PHE A 304 21.71 -12.74 -0.53
CA PHE A 304 21.10 -14.04 -0.26
C PHE A 304 21.71 -14.77 0.94
N HIS A 305 22.92 -14.38 1.35
CA HIS A 305 23.68 -15.08 2.39
C HIS A 305 24.27 -14.06 3.38
N PRO A 306 23.64 -13.86 4.55
CA PRO A 306 24.18 -12.96 5.56
C PRO A 306 25.50 -13.50 6.10
N LEU A 307 26.44 -12.64 6.51
CA LEU A 307 27.70 -13.07 7.16
C LEU A 307 27.60 -13.14 8.67
N LEU A 308 26.69 -12.38 9.26
CA LEU A 308 26.41 -12.29 10.68
C LEU A 308 24.93 -12.61 10.90
N SER A 309 24.66 -13.74 11.55
CA SER A 309 23.31 -14.16 11.90
C SER A 309 23.09 -14.14 13.41
N VAL A 310 21.85 -13.88 13.81
CA VAL A 310 21.44 -13.92 15.22
C VAL A 310 21.31 -15.37 15.66
N LYS A 311 21.89 -15.69 16.83
CA LYS A 311 21.80 -17.02 17.40
C LYS A 311 20.35 -17.36 17.75
N PRO A 312 19.91 -18.62 17.58
CA PRO A 312 18.54 -19.03 17.92
C PRO A 312 18.14 -18.83 19.38
N ASP A 313 19.10 -18.78 20.32
CA ASP A 313 18.88 -18.61 21.75
C ASP A 313 18.94 -17.15 22.24
N TYR A 314 19.02 -16.19 21.31
CA TYR A 314 19.02 -14.76 21.60
C TYR A 314 17.78 -14.33 22.42
N ASP A 315 18.01 -13.52 23.46
CA ASP A 315 16.97 -12.88 24.27
C ASP A 315 16.98 -11.35 24.07
N LYS A 316 15.86 -10.82 23.56
CA LYS A 316 15.65 -9.37 23.36
C LYS A 316 15.69 -8.54 24.64
N LYS A 317 15.67 -9.17 25.83
CA LYS A 317 15.91 -8.49 27.13
C LYS A 317 17.21 -7.69 27.16
N LEU A 318 18.19 -8.01 26.31
CA LEU A 318 19.37 -7.15 26.14
C LEU A 318 18.98 -5.68 25.91
N PHE A 319 17.92 -5.41 25.15
CA PHE A 319 17.44 -4.08 24.80
C PHE A 319 16.35 -3.53 25.74
N GLU A 320 16.06 -4.18 26.87
CA GLU A 320 14.94 -3.82 27.77
C GLU A 320 14.94 -2.35 28.18
N LYS A 321 16.13 -1.76 28.41
CA LYS A 321 16.28 -0.36 28.84
C LYS A 321 15.88 0.63 27.75
N ILE A 322 16.09 0.28 26.48
CA ILE A 322 15.69 1.09 25.31
C ILE A 322 14.18 0.96 25.08
N LEU A 323 13.62 -0.20 25.42
CA LEU A 323 12.19 -0.52 25.28
C LEU A 323 11.30 0.02 26.41
N LEU A 324 11.84 0.80 27.36
CA LEU A 324 11.07 1.39 28.45
C LEU A 324 10.14 2.54 27.95
N LYS A 325 8.85 2.24 27.81
CA LYS A 325 7.81 3.19 27.38
C LYS A 325 7.67 4.41 28.31
N ASP A 326 7.98 4.29 29.60
CA ASP A 326 7.79 5.35 30.60
C ASP A 326 8.55 6.66 30.29
N LYS A 327 9.59 6.59 29.46
CA LYS A 327 10.38 7.75 29.03
C LYS A 327 9.83 8.43 27.77
N LEU A 328 8.82 7.86 27.13
CA LEU A 328 8.28 8.32 25.86
C LEU A 328 6.86 8.84 26.03
N SER A 329 6.58 10.00 25.44
CA SER A 329 5.22 10.51 25.34
C SER A 329 4.53 9.98 24.09
N ASP A 330 3.32 9.45 24.25
CA ASP A 330 2.40 9.26 23.13
C ASP A 330 2.02 10.62 22.48
N PRO A 331 1.67 10.64 21.19
CA PRO A 331 1.25 11.84 20.49
C PRO A 331 0.12 12.59 21.22
N THR A 332 0.17 13.93 21.23
CA THR A 332 -0.76 14.76 22.00
C THR A 332 -2.22 14.59 21.57
N TYR A 333 -2.46 14.30 20.29
CA TYR A 333 -3.81 14.11 19.73
C TYR A 333 -4.54 12.88 20.27
N LEU A 334 -3.84 11.96 20.97
CA LEU A 334 -4.46 10.83 21.66
C LEU A 334 -5.00 11.18 23.05
N LYS A 335 -4.60 12.34 23.59
CA LYS A 335 -4.94 12.78 24.96
C LYS A 335 -5.82 14.03 24.98
N ASP A 336 -5.65 14.91 24.01
CA ASP A 336 -6.37 16.19 23.91
C ASP A 336 -7.56 16.08 22.96
N TYR A 337 -8.74 15.78 23.54
CA TYR A 337 -9.99 15.58 22.80
C TYR A 337 -10.74 16.89 22.54
N ASP A 338 -10.42 17.97 23.26
CA ASP A 338 -11.12 19.26 23.20
C ASP A 338 -10.52 20.21 22.14
N ASN A 339 -9.55 19.72 21.37
CA ASN A 339 -8.82 20.52 20.39
C ASN A 339 -9.14 20.07 18.97
N ASP A 340 -10.01 20.83 18.30
CA ASP A 340 -10.49 20.58 16.94
C ASP A 340 -9.33 20.41 15.93
N LYS A 341 -8.18 21.07 16.16
CA LYS A 341 -7.00 20.94 15.29
C LYS A 341 -6.33 19.57 15.39
N LEU A 342 -6.53 18.86 16.50
CA LEU A 342 -6.01 17.52 16.74
C LEU A 342 -7.00 16.42 16.37
N THR A 343 -8.30 16.74 16.23
CA THR A 343 -9.33 15.80 15.76
C THR A 343 -8.95 15.17 14.42
N GLU A 344 -8.46 15.95 13.45
CA GLU A 344 -8.04 15.40 12.14
C GLU A 344 -6.91 14.36 12.28
N LYS A 345 -5.90 14.63 13.11
CA LYS A 345 -4.80 13.67 13.35
C LYS A 345 -5.29 12.40 14.03
N ARG A 346 -6.19 12.55 15.01
CA ARG A 346 -6.82 11.42 15.71
C ARG A 346 -7.64 10.55 14.75
N LEU A 347 -8.46 11.16 13.90
CA LEU A 347 -9.22 10.45 12.88
C LEU A 347 -8.31 9.77 11.85
N ASN A 348 -7.26 10.45 11.36
CA ASN A 348 -6.26 9.83 10.49
C ASN A 348 -5.64 8.58 11.13
N TYR A 349 -5.27 8.66 12.41
CA TYR A 349 -4.78 7.50 13.16
C TYR A 349 -5.83 6.38 13.24
N ARG A 350 -7.09 6.69 13.56
CA ARG A 350 -8.18 5.69 13.63
C ARG A 350 -8.41 4.98 12.30
N PHE A 351 -8.29 5.71 11.20
CA PHE A 351 -8.38 5.15 9.87
C PHE A 351 -7.04 4.56 9.37
N PHE A 352 -6.02 4.41 10.22
CA PHE A 352 -4.68 3.95 9.83
C PHE A 352 -4.10 4.67 8.60
N TRP A 353 -4.43 5.95 8.48
CA TRP A 353 -4.04 6.84 7.37
C TRP A 353 -4.44 6.34 5.98
N TYR A 354 -5.38 5.40 5.89
CA TYR A 354 -6.01 5.02 4.63
C TYR A 354 -6.93 6.10 4.11
N ASP A 355 -7.19 6.00 2.82
CA ASP A 355 -8.28 6.70 2.17
C ASP A 355 -9.63 6.19 2.64
N VAL A 356 -10.64 7.05 2.52
CA VAL A 356 -12.01 6.77 2.95
C VAL A 356 -12.97 6.97 1.78
N ASN A 357 -13.94 6.07 1.66
CA ASN A 357 -15.06 6.20 0.75
C ASN A 357 -16.34 6.29 1.57
N VAL A 358 -17.17 7.30 1.30
CA VAL A 358 -18.36 7.58 2.12
C VAL A 358 -19.62 7.12 1.40
N LEU A 359 -20.45 6.35 2.10
CA LEU A 359 -21.82 6.06 1.71
C LEU A 359 -22.75 6.94 2.53
N ASP A 360 -23.11 8.10 1.97
CA ASP A 360 -24.02 9.03 2.63
C ASP A 360 -25.45 8.46 2.66
N SER A 361 -25.99 8.32 3.86
CA SER A 361 -27.36 7.88 4.12
C SER A 361 -28.41 8.92 3.64
N GLN A 362 -28.00 10.17 3.46
CA GLN A 362 -28.89 11.28 3.13
C GLN A 362 -29.11 11.50 1.62
N GLU A 363 -28.20 11.02 0.74
CA GLU A 363 -28.27 11.28 -0.71
C GLU A 363 -29.02 10.21 -1.54
N PHE A 364 -29.17 8.97 -1.07
CA PHE A 364 -29.79 7.86 -1.85
C PHE A 364 -30.86 7.05 -1.09
N THR A 365 -32.13 7.34 -1.34
CA THR A 365 -33.29 6.90 -0.52
C THR A 365 -33.63 5.40 -0.45
N LEU A 366 -32.79 4.44 -0.88
CA LEU A 366 -33.19 3.01 -0.95
C LEU A 366 -32.16 1.96 -0.48
N PHE A 367 -30.84 2.23 -0.50
CA PHE A 367 -29.77 1.23 -0.25
C PHE A 367 -28.61 1.75 0.63
N ASN A 368 -28.86 2.72 1.49
CA ASN A 368 -27.84 3.30 2.37
C ASN A 368 -28.23 3.13 3.85
N GLY A 369 -27.23 3.17 4.74
CA GLY A 369 -27.41 3.02 6.18
C GLY A 369 -27.16 1.61 6.75
N LEU A 370 -27.76 1.30 7.91
CA LEU A 370 -27.47 0.08 8.68
C LEU A 370 -27.63 -1.26 7.94
N PRO A 371 -28.68 -1.51 7.12
CA PRO A 371 -28.78 -2.77 6.38
C PRO A 371 -27.61 -3.00 5.43
N SER A 372 -27.10 -1.93 4.80
CA SER A 372 -25.95 -1.97 3.90
C SER A 372 -24.66 -2.20 4.69
N PHE A 373 -24.52 -1.55 5.85
CA PHE A 373 -23.41 -1.82 6.78
C PHE A 373 -23.38 -3.30 7.20
N ILE A 374 -24.49 -3.84 7.71
CA ILE A 374 -24.60 -5.24 8.14
C ILE A 374 -24.26 -6.20 6.99
N SER A 375 -24.85 -5.98 5.82
CA SER A 375 -24.61 -6.85 4.65
C SER A 375 -23.16 -6.81 4.21
N THR A 376 -22.54 -5.62 4.22
CA THR A 376 -21.14 -5.45 3.88
C THR A 376 -20.24 -6.13 4.90
N LEU A 377 -20.49 -5.94 6.20
CA LEU A 377 -19.72 -6.56 7.27
C LEU A 377 -19.73 -8.08 7.17
N LEU A 378 -20.91 -8.67 6.96
CA LEU A 378 -21.06 -10.11 6.74
C LEU A 378 -20.27 -10.57 5.51
N GLY A 379 -20.39 -9.84 4.40
CA GLY A 379 -19.64 -10.12 3.17
C GLY A 379 -18.12 -10.06 3.38
N THR A 380 -17.63 -9.06 4.10
CA THR A 380 -16.21 -8.88 4.41
C THR A 380 -15.69 -10.00 5.31
N ILE A 381 -16.44 -10.39 6.35
CA ILE A 381 -16.07 -11.51 7.23
C ILE A 381 -16.03 -12.85 6.48
N GLU A 382 -17.01 -13.12 5.61
CA GLU A 382 -16.96 -14.35 4.81
C GLU A 382 -15.83 -14.31 3.77
N SER A 383 -15.56 -13.15 3.19
CA SER A 383 -14.44 -12.97 2.25
C SER A 383 -13.09 -13.17 2.94
N SER A 384 -12.91 -12.68 4.18
CA SER A 384 -11.63 -12.84 4.91
C SER A 384 -11.32 -14.31 5.20
N LYS A 385 -12.34 -15.14 5.45
CA LYS A 385 -12.17 -16.60 5.58
C LYS A 385 -11.66 -17.26 4.30
N ILE A 386 -12.06 -16.76 3.13
CA ILE A 386 -11.72 -17.34 1.84
C ILE A 386 -10.35 -16.86 1.36
N PHE A 387 -10.09 -15.55 1.47
CA PHE A 387 -8.97 -14.89 0.79
C PHE A 387 -7.83 -14.46 1.73
N ALA A 388 -8.12 -14.22 3.01
CA ALA A 388 -7.17 -13.68 3.99
C ALA A 388 -6.90 -14.67 5.13
N GLN A 389 -7.03 -15.98 4.87
CA GLN A 389 -6.80 -17.06 5.84
C GLN A 389 -7.55 -16.90 7.19
N GLY A 390 -8.65 -16.15 7.20
CA GLY A 390 -9.42 -15.90 8.43
C GLY A 390 -8.99 -14.68 9.24
N ASP A 391 -8.28 -13.72 8.64
CA ASP A 391 -7.94 -12.44 9.26
C ASP A 391 -9.16 -11.74 9.89
N ILE A 392 -8.90 -11.06 11.00
CA ILE A 392 -9.88 -10.31 11.78
C ILE A 392 -10.22 -9.02 11.03
N VAL A 393 -11.51 -8.76 10.80
CA VAL A 393 -11.96 -7.55 10.09
C VAL A 393 -11.98 -6.35 11.04
N SER A 394 -11.33 -5.25 10.68
CA SER A 394 -11.37 -4.01 11.48
C SER A 394 -12.65 -3.21 11.24
N VAL A 395 -13.32 -2.82 12.32
CA VAL A 395 -14.55 -2.03 12.32
C VAL A 395 -14.38 -0.81 13.24
N LEU A 396 -14.79 0.37 12.76
CA LEU A 396 -14.86 1.59 13.57
C LEU A 396 -16.31 1.94 13.84
N LYS A 397 -16.59 2.34 15.08
CA LYS A 397 -17.85 2.93 15.51
C LYS A 397 -17.60 4.37 15.94
N PHE A 398 -18.24 5.32 15.28
CA PHE A 398 -18.21 6.73 15.64
C PHE A 398 -19.49 7.09 16.37
N LYS A 399 -19.36 7.72 17.54
CA LYS A 399 -20.48 8.26 18.32
C LYS A 399 -20.50 9.78 18.17
N HIS A 400 -21.62 10.31 17.72
CA HIS A 400 -21.86 11.72 17.49
C HIS A 400 -22.79 12.26 18.57
N PRO A 401 -22.30 13.05 19.54
CA PRO A 401 -23.14 13.61 20.60
C PRO A 401 -24.25 14.49 20.01
N VAL A 402 -25.49 14.32 20.46
CA VAL A 402 -26.60 15.21 20.08
C VAL A 402 -26.75 16.31 21.14
N GLU A 403 -26.69 17.57 20.70
CA GLU A 403 -26.74 18.73 21.60
C GLU A 403 -28.00 18.71 22.49
N GLY A 404 -27.80 18.92 23.80
CA GLY A 404 -28.90 19.00 24.77
C GLY A 404 -29.55 17.67 25.14
N ALA A 405 -29.06 16.53 24.63
CA ALA A 405 -29.58 15.20 24.95
C ALA A 405 -28.47 14.21 25.30
N LYS A 406 -28.79 13.17 26.09
CA LYS A 406 -27.88 12.05 26.39
C LYS A 406 -28.07 10.91 25.39
N ILE A 407 -28.08 11.27 24.11
CA ILE A 407 -28.29 10.38 22.97
C ILE A 407 -27.17 10.60 21.97
N TYR A 408 -26.93 9.60 21.13
CA TYR A 408 -25.91 9.67 20.08
C TYR A 408 -26.51 9.29 18.73
N ASP A 409 -26.04 9.97 17.70
CA ASP A 409 -26.06 9.44 16.34
C ASP A 409 -24.79 8.62 16.11
N TYR A 410 -24.83 7.69 15.16
CA TYR A 410 -23.75 6.76 14.91
C TYR A 410 -23.40 6.66 13.43
N SER A 411 -22.10 6.63 13.18
CA SER A 411 -21.52 6.20 11.92
C SER A 411 -20.70 4.93 12.15
N TYR A 412 -20.63 4.07 11.15
CA TYR A 412 -19.78 2.87 11.20
C TYR A 412 -18.83 2.88 10.02
N ALA A 413 -17.64 2.29 10.17
CA ALA A 413 -16.73 2.06 9.06
C ALA A 413 -16.17 0.66 9.08
N ILE A 414 -15.91 0.10 7.90
CA ILE A 414 -15.31 -1.23 7.72
C ILE A 414 -14.05 -1.05 6.88
N LEU A 415 -12.92 -1.61 7.34
CA LEU A 415 -11.72 -1.66 6.54
C LEU A 415 -11.89 -2.73 5.46
N ILE A 416 -11.83 -2.32 4.19
CA ILE A 416 -11.88 -3.21 3.05
C ILE A 416 -10.43 -3.49 2.62
N HIS A 417 -9.99 -4.73 2.83
CA HIS A 417 -8.67 -5.17 2.42
C HIS A 417 -8.65 -5.43 0.90
N ALA A 418 -7.73 -4.77 0.20
CA ALA A 418 -7.48 -4.98 -1.21
C ALA A 418 -5.96 -5.03 -1.46
N SER A 419 -5.32 -6.03 -0.86
CA SER A 419 -3.90 -6.29 -1.12
C SER A 419 -3.75 -6.95 -2.49
N SER A 420 -2.81 -6.44 -3.29
CA SER A 420 -2.29 -7.23 -4.41
C SER A 420 -1.56 -8.45 -3.84
N GLY A 421 -1.74 -9.64 -4.43
CA GLY A 421 -1.11 -10.88 -3.94
C GLY A 421 0.43 -10.88 -3.93
N MET A 422 1.08 -9.78 -4.33
CA MET A 422 2.52 -9.57 -4.30
C MET A 422 2.98 -8.55 -3.24
N GLY A 423 2.07 -7.91 -2.49
CA GLY A 423 2.43 -6.95 -1.42
C GLY A 423 3.07 -5.64 -1.89
N ILE A 424 3.14 -5.39 -3.21
CA ILE A 424 3.81 -4.22 -3.81
C ILE A 424 2.95 -2.95 -3.69
N SER A 425 1.62 -3.13 -3.64
CA SER A 425 0.65 -2.05 -3.48
C SER A 425 -0.50 -2.48 -2.59
N ASP A 426 -0.89 -1.56 -1.70
CA ASP A 426 -2.00 -1.70 -0.78
C ASP A 426 -3.13 -0.76 -1.20
N TYR A 427 -4.16 -1.30 -1.84
CA TYR A 427 -5.35 -0.56 -2.27
C TYR A 427 -6.47 -0.62 -1.23
N SER A 428 -6.17 -1.06 -0.01
CA SER A 428 -7.15 -1.12 1.06
C SER A 428 -7.64 0.27 1.43
N GLY A 429 -8.85 0.35 1.96
CA GLY A 429 -9.47 1.62 2.31
C GLY A 429 -10.68 1.43 3.21
N TRP A 430 -11.12 2.50 3.85
CA TRP A 430 -12.29 2.43 4.72
C TRP A 430 -13.57 2.78 3.98
N LEU A 431 -14.56 1.90 4.09
CA LEU A 431 -15.92 2.22 3.68
C LEU A 431 -16.70 2.75 4.89
N VAL A 432 -17.12 4.01 4.83
CA VAL A 432 -17.80 4.72 5.91
C VAL A 432 -19.30 4.81 5.62
N PHE A 433 -20.10 4.29 6.54
CA PHE A 433 -21.56 4.44 6.57
C PHE A 433 -21.90 5.61 7.51
N TYR A 434 -21.93 6.81 6.92
CA TYR A 434 -22.10 8.06 7.67
C TYR A 434 -23.54 8.23 8.16
N ASP A 435 -23.68 8.65 9.42
CA ASP A 435 -24.95 9.03 10.06
C ASP A 435 -26.09 8.05 9.77
N CYS A 436 -25.86 6.77 10.07
CA CYS A 436 -26.75 5.69 9.65
C CYS A 436 -27.62 5.12 10.77
N ALA A 437 -27.41 5.53 12.02
CA ALA A 437 -28.17 5.06 13.16
C ALA A 437 -28.28 6.12 14.26
N SER A 438 -29.30 5.98 15.10
CA SER A 438 -29.47 6.74 16.35
C SER A 438 -29.92 5.77 17.44
N ASP A 439 -29.46 5.98 18.67
CA ASP A 439 -29.91 5.20 19.85
C ASP A 439 -31.28 5.67 20.38
N SER A 440 -32.00 6.46 19.58
CA SER A 440 -33.37 6.87 19.85
C SER A 440 -34.23 6.88 18.58
N GLY A 441 -35.55 6.71 18.73
CA GLY A 441 -36.51 6.88 17.65
C GLY A 441 -36.71 5.67 16.74
N SER A 442 -37.14 5.90 15.49
CA SER A 442 -37.58 4.84 14.56
C SER A 442 -36.47 3.92 14.04
N SER A 443 -35.20 4.29 14.21
CA SER A 443 -34.03 3.49 13.82
C SER A 443 -33.51 2.56 14.93
N GLU A 444 -34.04 2.67 16.15
CA GLU A 444 -33.53 1.98 17.35
C GLU A 444 -33.47 0.46 17.16
N LEU A 445 -34.48 -0.15 16.55
CA LEU A 445 -34.51 -1.60 16.34
C LEU A 445 -33.37 -2.08 15.43
N LEU A 446 -33.09 -1.36 14.33
CA LEU A 446 -32.01 -1.72 13.40
C LEU A 446 -30.65 -1.49 14.05
N PHE A 447 -30.51 -0.42 14.84
CA PHE A 447 -29.30 -0.14 15.62
C PHE A 447 -29.01 -1.29 16.59
N LEU A 448 -30.00 -1.73 17.37
CA LEU A 448 -29.85 -2.85 18.29
C LEU A 448 -29.46 -4.15 17.56
N GLN A 449 -30.01 -4.40 16.37
CA GLN A 449 -29.62 -5.55 15.55
C GLN A 449 -28.17 -5.47 15.07
N ALA A 450 -27.71 -4.29 14.62
CA ALA A 450 -26.33 -4.09 14.21
C ALA A 450 -25.36 -4.29 15.39
N GLU A 451 -25.69 -3.76 16.56
CA GLU A 451 -24.88 -3.89 17.77
C GLU A 451 -24.81 -5.33 18.29
N ASP A 452 -25.93 -6.07 18.30
CA ASP A 452 -25.96 -7.49 18.68
C ASP A 452 -25.07 -8.33 17.75
N LEU A 453 -25.13 -8.05 16.45
CA LEU A 453 -24.29 -8.70 15.45
C LEU A 453 -22.81 -8.37 15.63
N ILE A 454 -22.47 -7.09 15.83
CA ILE A 454 -21.10 -6.64 16.11
C ILE A 454 -20.57 -7.35 17.35
N ASN A 455 -21.32 -7.36 18.46
CA ASN A 455 -20.91 -8.00 19.70
C ASN A 455 -20.68 -9.50 19.52
N THR A 456 -21.58 -10.18 18.81
CA THR A 456 -21.42 -11.60 18.46
C THR A 456 -20.11 -11.86 17.71
N PHE A 457 -19.74 -10.99 16.76
CA PHE A 457 -18.50 -11.14 16.01
C PHE A 457 -17.25 -10.73 16.77
N VAL A 458 -17.33 -9.76 17.69
CA VAL A 458 -16.25 -9.44 18.62
C VAL A 458 -15.98 -10.62 19.55
N GLU A 459 -17.01 -11.19 20.16
CA GLU A 459 -16.91 -12.38 21.03
C GLU A 459 -16.33 -13.58 20.28
N GLY A 460 -16.68 -13.73 18.99
CA GLY A 460 -16.14 -14.76 18.11
C GLY A 460 -14.75 -14.47 17.54
N SER A 461 -14.09 -13.36 17.91
CA SER A 461 -12.80 -12.90 17.35
C SER A 461 -12.81 -12.84 15.81
N LYS A 462 -13.93 -12.42 15.22
CA LYS A 462 -14.10 -12.22 13.77
C LYS A 462 -13.92 -10.77 13.36
N ILE A 463 -14.15 -9.85 14.29
CA ILE A 463 -13.92 -8.43 14.07
C ILE A 463 -13.16 -7.82 15.24
N GLU A 464 -12.39 -6.78 14.95
CA GLU A 464 -11.81 -5.88 15.93
C GLU A 464 -12.62 -4.58 15.89
N LEU A 465 -13.33 -4.26 16.97
CA LEU A 465 -14.12 -3.04 17.07
C LEU A 465 -13.36 -1.96 17.83
N GLN A 466 -13.17 -0.80 17.20
CA GLN A 466 -12.74 0.41 17.90
C GLN A 466 -13.87 1.44 17.92
N THR A 467 -13.96 2.20 19.01
CA THR A 467 -14.97 3.25 19.19
C THR A 467 -14.30 4.60 19.36
N GLU A 468 -14.83 5.61 18.67
CA GLU A 468 -14.38 7.00 18.75
C GLU A 468 -15.58 7.92 18.97
N ILE A 469 -15.41 8.96 19.79
CA ILE A 469 -16.42 10.01 19.98
C ILE A 469 -15.94 11.23 19.22
N VAL A 470 -16.80 11.76 18.34
CA VAL A 470 -16.46 12.91 17.50
C VAL A 470 -17.72 13.70 17.16
N ASP A 471 -17.61 15.02 17.16
CA ASP A 471 -18.71 15.88 16.72
C ASP A 471 -19.13 15.54 15.28
N LYS A 472 -20.45 15.60 15.03
CA LYS A 472 -21.04 15.17 13.76
C LYS A 472 -20.57 16.02 12.57
N GLU A 473 -20.49 17.33 12.77
CA GLU A 473 -20.10 18.29 11.74
C GLU A 473 -18.59 18.28 11.52
N GLU A 474 -17.80 18.12 12.58
CA GLU A 474 -16.35 17.91 12.45
C GLU A 474 -16.03 16.63 11.65
N PHE A 475 -16.71 15.54 11.96
CA PHE A 475 -16.53 14.27 11.25
C PHE A 475 -16.94 14.40 9.78
N LYS A 476 -18.07 15.07 9.50
CA LYS A 476 -18.50 15.37 8.12
C LYS A 476 -17.44 16.15 7.35
N LYS A 477 -16.90 17.21 7.96
CA LYS A 477 -15.85 18.03 7.36
C LYS A 477 -14.58 17.24 7.08
N TYR A 478 -14.20 16.35 8.01
CA TYR A 478 -13.08 15.43 7.81
C TYR A 478 -13.31 14.50 6.61
N LEU A 479 -14.47 13.84 6.57
CA LEU A 479 -14.84 12.92 5.49
C LEU A 479 -14.84 13.61 4.13
N LEU A 480 -15.44 14.80 4.02
CA LEU A 480 -15.46 15.59 2.78
C LEU A 480 -14.07 15.98 2.27
N LYS A 481 -13.09 16.15 3.17
CA LYS A 481 -11.70 16.42 2.80
C LYS A 481 -10.96 15.17 2.31
N LYS A 482 -11.36 14.00 2.82
CA LYS A 482 -10.66 12.72 2.63
C LYS A 482 -11.29 11.81 1.59
N ASP A 483 -12.53 12.07 1.20
CA ASP A 483 -13.24 11.23 0.25
C ASP A 483 -12.59 11.29 -1.14
N VAL A 484 -12.00 10.18 -1.57
CA VAL A 484 -11.33 10.05 -2.86
C VAL A 484 -12.32 10.22 -4.01
N SER A 485 -13.60 9.89 -3.80
CA SER A 485 -14.64 10.06 -4.82
C SER A 485 -14.96 11.53 -5.13
N SER A 486 -14.62 12.44 -4.22
CA SER A 486 -14.81 13.89 -4.38
C SER A 486 -13.63 14.61 -5.03
N SER A 487 -12.45 13.96 -5.09
CA SER A 487 -11.20 14.54 -5.62
C SER A 487 -10.83 14.02 -7.02
N SER A 488 -11.52 13.01 -7.53
CA SER A 488 -11.51 12.73 -8.97
C SER A 488 -12.44 13.71 -9.69
N ASP A 489 -11.86 14.70 -10.35
CA ASP A 489 -12.49 15.44 -11.45
C ASP A 489 -13.46 14.54 -12.23
N GLU A 490 -14.74 14.91 -12.29
CA GLU A 490 -15.67 14.60 -13.38
C GLU A 490 -15.54 13.22 -14.07
N LEU A 491 -15.25 12.13 -13.36
CA LEU A 491 -15.50 10.78 -13.89
C LEU A 491 -17.00 10.58 -13.80
N SER A 492 -17.66 11.07 -14.85
CA SER A 492 -19.07 11.41 -14.85
C SER A 492 -19.92 10.32 -14.20
N LEU A 493 -20.73 10.69 -13.22
CA LEU A 493 -21.77 9.82 -12.64
C LEU A 493 -22.61 9.13 -13.75
N SER A 494 -22.69 9.71 -14.95
CA SER A 494 -23.24 9.07 -16.14
C SER A 494 -22.47 7.83 -16.61
N GLU A 495 -21.14 7.79 -16.56
CA GLU A 495 -20.34 6.61 -16.94
C GLU A 495 -20.49 5.48 -15.94
N VAL A 496 -20.48 5.77 -14.63
CA VAL A 496 -20.71 4.75 -13.59
C VAL A 496 -22.13 4.21 -13.69
N LYS A 497 -23.12 5.09 -13.85
CA LYS A 497 -24.52 4.69 -14.07
C LYS A 497 -24.68 3.85 -15.34
N THR A 498 -24.00 4.24 -16.42
CA THR A 498 -24.00 3.48 -17.67
C THR A 498 -23.38 2.09 -17.48
N LYS A 499 -22.27 1.97 -16.74
CA LYS A 499 -21.64 0.67 -16.43
C LYS A 499 -22.56 -0.21 -15.57
N VAL A 500 -23.23 0.36 -14.57
CA VAL A 500 -24.21 -0.37 -13.72
C VAL A 500 -25.42 -0.81 -14.55
N ASP A 501 -25.92 0.05 -15.44
CA ASP A 501 -27.05 -0.26 -16.33
C ASP A 501 -26.68 -1.37 -17.33
N ILE A 502 -25.46 -1.33 -17.88
CA ILE A 502 -24.91 -2.39 -18.76
C ILE A 502 -24.81 -3.71 -17.99
N PHE A 503 -24.14 -3.72 -16.83
CA PHE A 503 -24.00 -4.91 -16.00
C PHE A 503 -25.37 -5.52 -15.63
N THR A 504 -26.32 -4.66 -15.26
CA THR A 504 -27.68 -5.10 -14.91
C THR A 504 -28.42 -5.68 -16.11
N ALA A 505 -28.24 -5.11 -17.31
CA ALA A 505 -28.83 -5.63 -18.54
C ALA A 505 -28.23 -7.00 -18.92
N ASP A 506 -26.92 -7.16 -18.80
CA ASP A 506 -26.21 -8.40 -19.10
C ASP A 506 -26.62 -9.53 -18.15
N ALA A 507 -26.66 -9.24 -16.84
CA ALA A 507 -27.11 -10.19 -15.82
C ALA A 507 -28.57 -10.66 -16.05
N LYS A 508 -29.47 -9.76 -16.47
CA LYS A 508 -30.85 -10.09 -16.84
C LYS A 508 -30.91 -11.02 -18.05
N GLY A 509 -30.12 -10.72 -19.08
CA GLY A 509 -30.00 -11.55 -20.28
C GLY A 509 -29.60 -12.97 -19.93
N LYS A 510 -28.50 -13.12 -19.18
CA LYS A 510 -27.96 -14.42 -18.76
C LYS A 510 -28.90 -15.24 -17.89
N LEU A 511 -29.61 -14.60 -16.97
CA LEU A 511 -30.59 -15.32 -16.14
C LEU A 511 -31.77 -15.83 -16.98
N PHE A 512 -32.24 -15.03 -17.94
CA PHE A 512 -33.32 -15.44 -18.84
C PHE A 512 -32.89 -16.59 -19.77
N GLU A 513 -31.70 -16.49 -20.35
CA GLU A 513 -31.04 -17.55 -21.11
C GLU A 513 -31.03 -18.89 -20.34
N TYR A 514 -30.60 -18.87 -19.08
CA TYR A 514 -30.58 -20.04 -18.21
C TYR A 514 -32.00 -20.58 -17.91
N ALA A 515 -32.96 -19.69 -17.61
CA ALA A 515 -34.34 -20.07 -17.33
C ALA A 515 -35.01 -20.73 -18.55
N PHE A 516 -34.77 -20.19 -19.75
CA PHE A 516 -35.25 -20.77 -21.00
C PHE A 516 -34.66 -22.17 -21.23
N CYS A 517 -33.36 -22.35 -21.00
CA CYS A 517 -32.72 -23.64 -21.25
C CYS A 517 -33.21 -24.73 -20.31
N ASN A 518 -33.40 -24.41 -19.03
CA ASN A 518 -34.04 -25.35 -18.10
C ASN A 518 -35.45 -25.74 -18.57
N TRP A 519 -36.24 -24.77 -19.05
CA TRP A 519 -37.54 -25.07 -19.64
C TRP A 519 -37.42 -26.00 -20.86
N LEU A 520 -36.44 -25.78 -21.73
CA LEU A 520 -36.19 -26.61 -22.91
C LEU A 520 -35.82 -28.04 -22.51
N PHE A 521 -34.91 -28.20 -21.54
CA PHE A 521 -34.55 -29.50 -20.96
C PHE A 521 -35.76 -30.23 -20.40
N GLU A 522 -36.68 -29.57 -19.70
CA GLU A 522 -37.87 -30.21 -19.14
C GLU A 522 -38.91 -30.63 -20.18
N HIS A 523 -39.03 -29.92 -21.30
CA HIS A 523 -40.09 -30.16 -22.29
C HIS A 523 -39.65 -31.12 -23.40
N HIS A 524 -38.35 -31.18 -23.70
CA HIS A 524 -37.84 -31.92 -24.86
C HIS A 524 -37.02 -33.16 -24.47
N SER A 525 -36.82 -33.46 -23.18
CA SER A 525 -36.08 -34.64 -22.68
C SER A 525 -36.72 -36.02 -22.95
N ILE A 526 -37.72 -36.08 -23.83
CA ILE A 526 -38.35 -37.33 -24.31
C ILE A 526 -37.84 -37.71 -25.72
N ILE A 527 -37.11 -36.83 -26.41
CA ILE A 527 -36.64 -37.04 -27.78
C ILE A 527 -35.10 -37.14 -27.77
N ASN A 528 -34.50 -38.00 -28.62
CA ASN A 528 -33.05 -38.16 -28.79
C ASN A 528 -32.39 -36.90 -29.41
N SER A 529 -32.52 -35.75 -28.77
CA SER A 529 -31.90 -34.49 -29.16
C SER A 529 -30.78 -34.12 -28.19
N LEU A 530 -29.76 -33.42 -28.71
CA LEU A 530 -28.67 -32.87 -27.91
C LEU A 530 -28.91 -31.37 -27.72
N ILE A 531 -29.22 -30.96 -26.49
CA ILE A 531 -29.36 -29.54 -26.14
C ILE A 531 -28.00 -29.01 -25.69
N LYS A 532 -27.58 -27.88 -26.25
CA LYS A 532 -26.40 -27.13 -25.80
C LYS A 532 -26.79 -25.70 -25.44
N PHE A 533 -26.18 -25.21 -24.37
CA PHE A 533 -26.43 -23.89 -23.80
C PHE A 533 -25.12 -23.12 -23.64
N ASP A 534 -25.17 -21.82 -23.94
CA ASP A 534 -24.08 -20.86 -23.78
C ASP A 534 -22.75 -21.35 -24.37
N VAL A 535 -22.80 -21.74 -25.65
CA VAL A 535 -21.67 -22.36 -26.34
C VAL A 535 -21.03 -21.42 -27.35
N GLN A 536 -19.70 -21.34 -27.31
CA GLN A 536 -18.93 -20.60 -28.30
C GLN A 536 -18.71 -21.46 -29.54
N VAL A 537 -19.18 -21.01 -30.70
CA VAL A 537 -19.01 -21.70 -32.00
C VAL A 537 -18.51 -20.70 -33.03
N ASN A 538 -17.34 -20.93 -33.64
CA ASN A 538 -16.77 -20.08 -34.68
C ASN A 538 -16.80 -18.57 -34.34
N ASN A 539 -16.39 -18.23 -33.12
CA ASN A 539 -16.37 -16.86 -32.55
C ASN A 539 -17.75 -16.20 -32.33
N GLU A 540 -18.84 -16.94 -32.45
CA GLU A 540 -20.17 -16.50 -32.06
C GLU A 540 -20.62 -17.25 -30.81
N GLN A 541 -21.13 -16.52 -29.82
CA GLN A 541 -21.74 -17.12 -28.63
C GLN A 541 -23.18 -17.51 -28.96
N ILE A 542 -23.53 -18.78 -28.83
CA ILE A 542 -24.88 -19.29 -29.08
C ILE A 542 -25.60 -19.46 -27.75
N ASP A 543 -26.72 -18.74 -27.55
CA ASP A 543 -27.48 -18.77 -26.30
C ASP A 543 -27.96 -20.18 -26.03
N ALA A 544 -28.72 -20.77 -26.95
CA ALA A 544 -29.05 -22.19 -26.92
C ALA A 544 -29.27 -22.76 -28.31
N TYR A 545 -28.99 -24.04 -28.49
CA TYR A 545 -29.49 -24.77 -29.64
C TYR A 545 -29.78 -26.24 -29.30
N GLU A 546 -30.74 -26.80 -30.01
CA GLU A 546 -31.11 -28.20 -29.91
C GLU A 546 -30.84 -28.90 -31.25
N GLU A 547 -30.07 -29.98 -31.20
CA GLU A 547 -29.66 -30.72 -32.38
C GLU A 547 -30.44 -32.03 -32.49
N PHE A 548 -31.12 -32.19 -33.63
CA PHE A 548 -31.81 -33.40 -34.06
C PHE A 548 -31.01 -34.12 -35.16
N GLU A 549 -31.49 -35.28 -35.62
CA GLU A 549 -30.86 -36.01 -36.72
C GLU A 549 -30.84 -35.20 -38.03
N ASP A 550 -31.93 -34.49 -38.36
CA ASP A 550 -32.12 -33.81 -39.65
C ASP A 550 -32.04 -32.27 -39.59
N ARG A 551 -32.08 -31.70 -38.39
CA ARG A 551 -32.16 -30.25 -38.18
C ARG A 551 -31.49 -29.77 -36.89
N ILE A 552 -31.24 -28.47 -36.83
CA ILE A 552 -30.83 -27.76 -35.61
C ILE A 552 -31.85 -26.66 -35.34
N GLU A 553 -32.35 -26.57 -34.12
CA GLU A 553 -33.18 -25.46 -33.66
C GLU A 553 -32.31 -24.51 -32.84
N LEU A 554 -31.99 -23.35 -33.41
CA LEU A 554 -31.22 -22.29 -32.76
C LEU A 554 -32.19 -21.37 -32.00
N TYR A 555 -31.88 -21.04 -30.75
CA TYR A 555 -32.66 -20.12 -29.93
C TYR A 555 -31.80 -18.93 -29.50
N GLU A 556 -32.21 -17.73 -29.90
CA GLU A 556 -31.71 -16.46 -29.36
C GLU A 556 -32.66 -15.97 -28.26
N CYS A 557 -32.15 -15.56 -27.11
CA CYS A 557 -32.94 -15.14 -25.97
C CYS A 557 -32.84 -13.62 -25.77
N LYS A 558 -33.97 -12.93 -25.69
CA LYS A 558 -34.03 -11.50 -25.32
C LYS A 558 -35.06 -11.27 -24.21
N VAL A 559 -34.71 -10.48 -23.20
CA VAL A 559 -35.67 -10.11 -22.14
C VAL A 559 -36.76 -9.21 -22.72
N GLN A 560 -36.39 -8.25 -23.56
CA GLN A 560 -37.31 -7.35 -24.23
C GLN A 560 -36.82 -7.04 -25.65
N LEU A 561 -37.78 -6.86 -26.56
CA LEU A 561 -37.50 -6.42 -27.91
C LEU A 561 -37.59 -4.90 -28.02
N HIS A 562 -36.58 -4.30 -28.63
CA HIS A 562 -36.50 -2.88 -28.94
C HIS A 562 -36.65 -2.72 -30.46
N THR A 563 -37.72 -2.08 -30.92
CA THR A 563 -38.06 -1.97 -32.35
C THR A 563 -36.93 -1.34 -33.17
N GLU A 564 -36.19 -0.40 -32.58
CA GLU A 564 -35.05 0.27 -33.20
C GLU A 564 -33.82 -0.64 -33.40
N LYS A 565 -33.76 -1.79 -32.72
CA LYS A 565 -32.65 -2.78 -32.81
C LYS A 565 -33.03 -4.04 -33.60
N LEU A 566 -34.15 -4.02 -34.32
CA LEU A 566 -34.68 -5.21 -34.97
C LEU A 566 -33.73 -5.78 -36.03
N ASP A 567 -33.13 -4.90 -36.85
CA ASP A 567 -32.17 -5.29 -37.88
C ASP A 567 -30.90 -5.91 -37.27
N ASP A 568 -30.43 -5.38 -36.14
CA ASP A 568 -29.28 -5.92 -35.42
C ASP A 568 -29.54 -7.33 -34.92
N ILE A 569 -30.73 -7.58 -34.37
CA ILE A 569 -31.14 -8.92 -33.90
C ILE A 569 -31.25 -9.88 -35.07
N ILE A 570 -31.84 -9.47 -36.20
CA ILE A 570 -31.91 -10.28 -37.42
C ILE A 570 -30.50 -10.65 -37.89
N ASN A 571 -29.58 -9.68 -37.94
CA ASN A 571 -28.20 -9.90 -38.34
C ASN A 571 -27.46 -10.82 -37.36
N GLN A 572 -27.67 -10.64 -36.05
CA GLN A 572 -27.10 -11.48 -34.99
C GLN A 572 -27.52 -12.94 -35.17
N VAL A 573 -28.82 -13.20 -35.31
CA VAL A 573 -29.35 -14.55 -35.54
C VAL A 573 -28.78 -15.15 -36.84
N GLN A 574 -28.65 -14.36 -37.91
CA GLN A 574 -28.05 -14.84 -39.16
C GLN A 574 -26.56 -15.20 -39.03
N ARG A 575 -25.78 -14.45 -38.26
CA ARG A 575 -24.37 -14.78 -37.99
C ARG A 575 -24.27 -16.08 -37.18
N LYS A 576 -25.06 -16.22 -36.12
CA LYS A 576 -25.15 -17.43 -35.30
C LYS A 576 -25.51 -18.67 -36.12
N VAL A 577 -26.45 -18.54 -37.07
CA VAL A 577 -26.79 -19.62 -38.01
C VAL A 577 -25.61 -20.01 -38.90
N LYS A 578 -24.84 -19.04 -39.41
CA LYS A 578 -23.64 -19.33 -40.24
C LYS A 578 -22.51 -19.94 -39.44
N ALA A 579 -22.43 -19.62 -38.14
CA ALA A 579 -21.40 -20.15 -37.25
C ALA A 579 -21.60 -21.63 -36.96
N LEU A 580 -22.83 -22.14 -36.93
CA LEU A 580 -23.12 -23.55 -36.70
C LEU A 580 -22.59 -24.43 -37.87
N PRO A 581 -21.60 -25.32 -37.62
CA PRO A 581 -21.02 -26.15 -38.67
C PRO A 581 -21.93 -27.34 -38.94
N SER A 582 -22.90 -27.20 -39.83
CA SER A 582 -23.80 -28.30 -40.15
C SER A 582 -24.36 -28.26 -41.58
N ASP A 583 -24.42 -29.43 -42.19
CA ASP A 583 -25.22 -29.76 -43.37
C ASP A 583 -26.73 -29.86 -43.06
N LYS A 584 -27.11 -29.84 -41.77
CA LYS A 584 -28.49 -29.89 -41.30
C LYS A 584 -29.21 -28.56 -41.53
N LYS A 585 -30.54 -28.66 -41.65
CA LYS A 585 -31.41 -27.48 -41.75
C LYS A 585 -31.46 -26.74 -40.41
N VAL A 586 -31.09 -25.46 -40.37
CA VAL A 586 -31.20 -24.63 -39.16
C VAL A 586 -32.54 -23.89 -39.12
N ILE A 587 -33.32 -24.14 -38.07
CA ILE A 587 -34.52 -23.37 -37.70
C ILE A 587 -34.11 -22.27 -36.74
N ARG A 588 -34.56 -21.04 -37.02
CA ARG A 588 -34.17 -19.84 -36.29
C ARG A 588 -35.30 -19.45 -35.35
N ASN A 589 -35.06 -19.52 -34.05
CA ASN A 589 -36.02 -19.12 -33.03
C ASN A 589 -35.49 -17.90 -32.27
N LEU A 590 -36.38 -16.95 -32.00
CA LEU A 590 -36.15 -15.84 -31.08
C LEU A 590 -37.14 -15.97 -29.93
N VAL A 591 -36.63 -16.14 -28.72
CA VAL A 591 -37.42 -16.30 -27.50
C VAL A 591 -37.38 -14.99 -26.73
N ILE A 592 -38.56 -14.44 -26.43
CA ILE A 592 -38.69 -13.13 -25.81
C ILE A 592 -39.46 -13.26 -24.50
N TYR A 593 -38.87 -12.81 -23.40
CA TYR A 593 -39.51 -12.89 -22.08
C TYR A 593 -40.80 -12.07 -22.04
N MET A 594 -40.78 -10.86 -22.59
CA MET A 594 -41.94 -9.96 -22.69
C MET A 594 -42.72 -10.11 -24.01
N PRO A 595 -44.01 -9.76 -24.05
CA PRO A 595 -44.80 -9.77 -25.28
C PRO A 595 -44.25 -8.79 -26.32
N CYS A 596 -44.34 -9.19 -27.59
CA CYS A 596 -43.83 -8.45 -28.74
C CYS A 596 -44.96 -7.91 -29.62
N SER A 597 -44.75 -6.74 -30.25
CA SER A 597 -45.74 -6.16 -31.15
C SER A 597 -45.99 -7.03 -32.40
N ILE A 598 -47.20 -6.99 -32.94
CA ILE A 598 -47.56 -7.72 -34.17
C ILE A 598 -46.68 -7.27 -35.36
N LYS A 599 -46.33 -5.99 -35.40
CA LYS A 599 -45.48 -5.41 -36.44
C LYS A 599 -44.09 -6.06 -36.43
N ASP A 600 -43.44 -6.10 -35.27
CA ASP A 600 -42.09 -6.67 -35.14
C ASP A 600 -42.08 -8.18 -35.42
N LYS A 601 -43.12 -8.91 -34.99
CA LYS A 601 -43.31 -10.33 -35.35
C LYS A 601 -43.38 -10.53 -36.86
N ASN A 602 -44.09 -9.67 -37.58
CA ASN A 602 -44.21 -9.77 -39.03
C ASN A 602 -42.87 -9.53 -39.73
N GLU A 603 -42.06 -8.58 -39.24
CA GLU A 603 -40.73 -8.33 -39.78
C GLU A 603 -39.75 -9.50 -39.51
N LEU A 604 -39.71 -10.02 -38.28
CA LEU A 604 -38.91 -11.21 -37.93
C LEU A 604 -39.34 -12.44 -38.75
N LYS A 605 -40.65 -12.58 -39.01
CA LYS A 605 -41.18 -13.64 -39.88
C LYS A 605 -40.72 -13.49 -41.33
N LYS A 606 -40.64 -12.27 -41.89
CA LYS A 606 -40.06 -12.04 -43.22
C LYS A 606 -38.59 -12.48 -43.28
N ALA A 607 -37.84 -12.30 -42.19
CA ALA A 607 -36.48 -12.79 -42.03
C ALA A 607 -36.38 -14.31 -41.75
N LYS A 608 -37.51 -15.04 -41.75
CA LYS A 608 -37.61 -16.47 -41.44
C LYS A 608 -37.08 -16.80 -40.03
N ILE A 609 -37.41 -15.95 -39.06
CA ILE A 609 -37.18 -16.16 -37.63
C ILE A 609 -38.54 -16.41 -36.96
N TYR A 610 -38.67 -17.54 -36.26
CA TYR A 610 -39.84 -17.90 -35.48
C TYR A 610 -39.75 -17.23 -34.11
N VAL A 611 -40.83 -16.56 -33.69
CA VAL A 611 -40.85 -15.77 -32.45
C VAL A 611 -41.69 -16.48 -31.39
N HIS A 612 -41.09 -16.70 -30.23
CA HIS A 612 -41.73 -17.22 -29.02
C HIS A 612 -41.75 -16.10 -27.98
N ASP A 613 -42.76 -15.23 -28.03
CA ASP A 613 -42.87 -14.10 -27.10
C ASP A 613 -43.79 -14.39 -25.91
N ASP A 614 -43.81 -13.45 -24.96
CA ASP A 614 -44.51 -13.60 -23.67
C ASP A 614 -44.12 -14.88 -22.92
N PHE A 615 -42.84 -15.25 -23.04
CA PHE A 615 -42.33 -16.49 -22.48
C PHE A 615 -42.41 -16.51 -20.94
N LYS A 616 -42.55 -15.32 -20.33
CA LYS A 616 -42.94 -15.16 -18.92
C LYS A 616 -44.13 -16.05 -18.53
N ALA A 617 -45.18 -16.12 -19.35
CA ALA A 617 -46.35 -16.94 -19.07
C ALA A 617 -45.99 -18.42 -18.97
N ASN A 618 -45.16 -18.91 -19.89
CA ASN A 618 -44.73 -20.31 -19.97
C ASN A 618 -43.84 -20.72 -18.79
N ILE A 619 -42.91 -19.86 -18.36
CA ILE A 619 -42.08 -20.11 -17.17
C ILE A 619 -42.96 -20.11 -15.91
N PHE A 620 -43.90 -19.18 -15.84
CA PHE A 620 -44.70 -18.99 -14.64
C PHE A 620 -45.76 -20.06 -14.45
N GLU A 621 -46.29 -20.73 -15.47
CA GLU A 621 -47.34 -21.73 -15.29
C GLU A 621 -46.97 -22.85 -14.30
N ARG A 622 -45.70 -23.25 -14.22
CA ARG A 622 -45.22 -24.40 -13.44
C ARG A 622 -44.62 -24.08 -12.08
N LEU A 623 -44.25 -22.83 -11.83
CA LEU A 623 -43.65 -22.42 -10.57
C LEU A 623 -44.73 -22.33 -9.47
N ASN A 624 -44.40 -22.67 -8.24
CA ASN A 624 -45.28 -22.34 -7.12
C ASN A 624 -45.39 -20.80 -6.97
N PRO A 625 -46.46 -20.26 -6.35
CA PRO A 625 -46.67 -18.81 -6.26
C PRO A 625 -45.48 -18.03 -5.66
N GLU A 626 -44.74 -18.63 -4.74
CA GLU A 626 -43.56 -18.00 -4.12
C GLU A 626 -42.38 -17.92 -5.10
N SER A 627 -42.15 -18.96 -5.89
CA SER A 627 -41.11 -19.02 -6.91
C SER A 627 -41.46 -18.11 -8.10
N LYS A 628 -42.74 -18.03 -8.50
CA LYS A 628 -43.22 -17.03 -9.46
C LYS A 628 -42.92 -15.61 -8.97
N LYS A 629 -43.21 -15.34 -7.69
CA LYS A 629 -42.91 -14.04 -7.07
C LYS A 629 -41.40 -13.77 -7.14
N LYS A 630 -40.55 -14.65 -6.61
CA LYS A 630 -39.08 -14.51 -6.62
C LYS A 630 -38.52 -14.32 -8.03
N LEU A 631 -38.91 -15.14 -9.00
CA LEU A 631 -38.44 -15.03 -10.39
C LEU A 631 -38.92 -13.73 -11.05
N SER A 632 -40.18 -13.33 -10.83
CA SER A 632 -40.70 -12.04 -11.32
C SER A 632 -39.96 -10.86 -10.71
N LEU A 633 -39.59 -10.94 -9.44
CA LEU A 633 -38.86 -9.88 -8.75
C LEU A 633 -37.44 -9.70 -9.31
N VAL A 634 -36.80 -10.79 -9.74
CA VAL A 634 -35.45 -10.78 -10.33
C VAL A 634 -35.48 -10.45 -11.82
N LEU A 635 -36.41 -10.99 -12.62
CA LEU A 635 -36.48 -10.73 -14.07
C LEU A 635 -37.20 -9.41 -14.42
N GLU A 636 -38.15 -8.96 -13.59
CA GLU A 636 -38.86 -7.67 -13.77
C GLU A 636 -38.35 -6.57 -12.84
N PHE A 637 -37.33 -6.86 -12.01
CA PHE A 637 -36.67 -5.92 -11.11
C PHE A 637 -37.63 -5.07 -10.25
N LYS A 638 -38.73 -5.67 -9.75
CA LYS A 638 -39.57 -5.08 -8.69
C LYS A 638 -38.97 -5.30 -7.31
N ILE A 639 -37.65 -5.13 -7.15
CA ILE A 639 -36.92 -5.48 -5.92
C ILE A 639 -37.43 -4.69 -4.70
N ASN A 640 -37.98 -3.50 -4.92
CA ASN A 640 -38.66 -2.69 -3.89
C ASN A 640 -39.87 -3.39 -3.24
N GLN A 641 -40.40 -4.48 -3.83
CA GLN A 641 -41.53 -5.25 -3.29
C GLN A 641 -41.10 -6.55 -2.58
N ILE A 642 -39.79 -6.82 -2.47
CA ILE A 642 -39.25 -8.01 -1.77
C ILE A 642 -39.26 -7.79 -0.26
N THR A 643 -39.05 -6.56 0.20
CA THR A 643 -38.88 -6.20 1.62
C THR A 643 -40.17 -5.81 2.34
N GLU A 644 -41.27 -5.58 1.62
CA GLU A 644 -42.58 -5.34 2.24
C GLU A 644 -43.31 -6.67 2.58
N LYS A 645 -42.85 -7.36 3.62
CA LYS A 645 -43.76 -8.18 4.45
C LYS A 645 -43.87 -7.55 5.83
N LYS A 646 -44.83 -6.63 5.99
CA LYS A 646 -45.38 -6.30 7.31
C LYS A 646 -45.91 -7.59 7.94
N PRO A 647 -45.53 -7.97 9.17
CA PRO A 647 -46.25 -9.01 9.88
C PRO A 647 -47.65 -8.50 10.18
N HIS A 648 -48.66 -9.08 9.51
CA HIS A 648 -50.05 -8.96 9.94
C HIS A 648 -50.23 -9.79 11.21
N TYR A 649 -50.08 -9.17 12.37
CA TYR A 649 -50.74 -9.66 13.57
C TYR A 649 -52.16 -9.10 13.61
N ARG A 650 -53.14 -9.98 13.43
CA ARG A 650 -54.51 -9.77 13.91
C ARG A 650 -54.48 -9.98 15.42
N PHE A 651 -55.13 -9.07 16.15
CA PHE A 651 -55.38 -9.17 17.59
C PHE A 651 -56.05 -10.49 17.98
#